data_AF-A0A8U0RW14-F1
#
_entry.id   AF-A0A8U0RW14-F1
#
_cell.length_a   1.000
_cell.length_b   1.000
_cell.length_c   1.000
_cell.angle_alpha   90.00
_cell.angle_beta   90.00
_cell.angle_gamma   90.00
#
_symmetry.space_group_name_H-M   'P 1'
#
loop_
_entity.id
_entity.type
_entity.pdbx_description
1 polymer ?
#
loop_
_entity_poly.entity_id
_entity_poly.type
_entity_poly.pdbx_seq_one_letter_code
_entity_poly.pdbx_strand_id
1 'polypeptide(L)'
;MLQFSVKMSETSSTSISMIHRTSSEGQVPSPRHLSIMHPVVAKKISFYKSGDPQFGGVRVVVNPRSFKTFDALLDNLSRKVPLPFGVRNISTPRGRHSITRLEELEDGESYLCSHRRKVQPVDLDKARRRPRPWHSSRAISVQAHQAPPTAAAATAAPGMLRAPRKLLVFRNGDPKMRRVVVMNRRVTQSFQAFLQHLTEVMRFPVTKLYATDGRKVPSLQAVILSSGAVVAAGREPFKPGNYDIQKYLHSARLPGISHHVYAKGSARSESRKSGIWKISIITSDLPNSGTSSQIYIILYGQHRSSAPIYLYGTDGSQFQDGHEDVFTIMVGNIGTLFKIRIGHTNSGSSPSWHCKEIQLWNMNSGKEFYIPVQRWLAQDQEDGEICREFPVLNKGQPILPVTVYEVHVATGERWNAGTGASVYISIYGEKGDSGSRQLFRSKNSFSFLRGQTDTFSLEAVHLGDLYKIVIGHDGVGPGNGWFLDDVVIKDPVTNREYAFFCHRWLDQGEDDGKIARELHVMDNSIIFASQKLELNRKETWAAERWKFMKGNTLQFYNRLTGGFVRLHPDGTVDAIGEKTDKYGLFDVIFNRGNICIFQSHEIRHLSLAIDNSNVTGMATGGACTELRVLYQHDHCALLESVLDPGHVVTVDHHGKIADESSAGYADLSKEFVVFVKGVFLNSAVVLLATSLCQALCLQPDGSCTGVGSQSEKSYWKVHKISSGICMFESVKNERMYLRIKDGQCDGTGTGDTDCHFKIKKNLENASISLESMKSPGLFVGLQPDGQAKPVIYTKNGNVFFYPQVIKFGRENPMGMSATPSQEEEKIHESKNQQETLPESEAKCSLLSSAAIVRYYVDVHTGKLKQAETESEVSLCLCGERGDSGLRLLDKSNMPVKFQRGQTDTFQVETVSLGKLQKVLLHCEASEESQYWYCEKVVVREPGTASESVFTCERWLPFMSQGTIHSEIELYLEEMQINHQPKIQEEENEGDWKVTIVTGDLENAGTTATVSLYVYGEATCSGPIILGSGKYQLFSPNSADIFKINLKDIGEIYKVRIGHDNSGKDPAWYLEEIRLENIDTCEVYCLAVDSWIAENENGGDLWKEVPMARTNKAPLPVVVYEIYMYTGRKPGAETEANVVINLIGTRGDSGNRRLHKSQNNTVKFRRGQVDIFSIEAVSLGKLKKVLISHDGTGPGNGWFLESIIVKSEEEDGSQEVLFPCNRWLDEYQDDGRTERELFAEHEVSL
;
A
#
# COMPACT_ATOMS: atom_id res chain seq x y z
N MET A 1 23.95 50.21 52.83
CA MET A 1 23.73 49.37 54.02
C MET A 1 23.82 47.92 53.55
N LEU A 2 24.78 47.14 54.08
CA LEU A 2 24.92 45.65 54.05
C LEU A 2 24.38 44.88 52.79
N GLN A 3 25.14 44.17 51.93
CA GLN A 3 26.27 43.22 52.13
C GLN A 3 25.90 42.04 53.07
N PHE A 4 26.20 40.77 52.81
CA PHE A 4 27.19 40.14 51.90
C PHE A 4 26.66 38.81 51.28
N SER A 5 27.38 38.26 50.29
CA SER A 5 27.13 36.93 49.70
C SER A 5 27.47 35.76 50.64
N VAL A 6 26.88 34.58 50.38
CA VAL A 6 27.35 33.27 50.90
C VAL A 6 27.90 32.41 49.76
N LYS A 7 28.96 31.66 50.04
CA LYS A 7 29.67 30.69 49.18
C LYS A 7 30.43 29.72 50.13
N MET A 8 31.18 28.75 49.59
CA MET A 8 31.96 27.71 50.33
C MET A 8 31.06 26.61 50.93
N SER A 9 31.51 25.36 51.17
CA SER A 9 32.66 24.54 50.69
C SER A 9 32.31 23.05 51.03
N GLU A 10 33.07 21.97 50.78
CA GLU A 10 34.48 21.58 51.06
C GLU A 10 34.82 20.35 50.17
N THR A 11 35.95 20.29 49.43
CA THR A 11 37.37 19.99 49.79
C THR A 11 37.63 18.55 50.32
N SER A 12 38.84 17.99 50.28
CA SER A 12 39.90 17.89 49.23
C SER A 12 41.05 17.01 49.74
N SER A 13 41.92 16.48 48.85
CA SER A 13 43.41 16.38 48.99
C SER A 13 44.02 15.18 48.25
N THR A 14 45.36 15.10 48.20
CA THR A 14 46.14 14.17 47.36
C THR A 14 47.50 13.82 47.99
N SER A 15 48.01 12.61 47.67
CA SER A 15 49.40 12.24 47.32
C SER A 15 50.06 11.02 48.04
N ILE A 16 50.38 10.01 47.22
CA ILE A 16 51.67 9.26 47.13
C ILE A 16 52.30 8.64 48.42
N SER A 17 52.43 7.30 48.49
CA SER A 17 53.75 6.60 48.50
C SER A 17 53.73 5.05 48.68
N MET A 18 54.56 4.36 47.86
CA MET A 18 55.53 3.25 48.14
C MET A 18 55.19 1.85 48.74
N ILE A 19 55.99 0.86 48.25
CA ILE A 19 56.51 -0.40 48.86
C ILE A 19 55.70 -1.74 48.87
N HIS A 20 56.04 -2.57 47.87
CA HIS A 20 56.35 -4.03 47.82
C HIS A 20 56.09 -5.07 48.96
N ARG A 21 55.59 -6.24 48.50
CA ARG A 21 55.96 -7.66 48.83
C ARG A 21 55.56 -8.21 50.23
N THR A 22 55.48 -9.54 50.50
CA THR A 22 56.04 -10.74 49.81
C THR A 22 55.19 -12.04 49.99
N SER A 23 55.33 -12.98 49.02
CA SER A 23 55.47 -14.46 49.13
C SER A 23 54.36 -15.39 49.67
N SER A 24 54.30 -16.69 49.34
CA SER A 24 54.60 -17.56 48.15
C SER A 24 54.27 -19.03 48.57
N GLU A 25 54.46 -20.15 47.84
CA GLU A 25 54.95 -20.57 46.51
C GLU A 25 54.16 -21.88 46.12
N GLY A 26 54.36 -22.66 45.05
CA GLY A 26 55.32 -22.69 43.94
C GLY A 26 54.82 -23.54 42.74
N GLN A 27 55.29 -23.31 41.50
CA GLN A 27 56.43 -23.99 40.82
C GLN A 27 56.07 -25.41 40.26
N VAL A 28 56.46 -25.89 39.06
CA VAL A 28 57.50 -25.50 38.06
C VAL A 28 56.92 -25.53 36.57
N PRO A 29 57.61 -25.72 35.39
CA PRO A 29 57.59 -24.66 34.35
C PRO A 29 57.29 -25.00 32.85
N SER A 30 57.22 -23.92 32.04
CA SER A 30 57.67 -23.79 30.62
C SER A 30 56.73 -24.29 29.48
N PRO A 31 56.91 -23.88 28.20
CA PRO A 31 57.90 -22.94 27.64
C PRO A 31 57.31 -21.64 27.02
N ARG A 32 58.17 -20.80 26.42
CA ARG A 32 57.82 -19.50 25.80
C ARG A 32 57.73 -19.59 24.27
N HIS A 33 56.97 -18.68 23.66
CA HIS A 33 57.23 -18.20 22.30
C HIS A 33 57.35 -16.67 22.29
N LEU A 34 58.28 -16.10 21.51
CA LEU A 34 58.49 -14.65 21.45
C LEU A 34 57.57 -13.98 20.42
N SER A 35 56.92 -12.88 20.83
CA SER A 35 56.18 -12.01 19.91
C SER A 35 57.09 -10.95 19.29
N ILE A 36 57.34 -11.02 17.98
CA ILE A 36 58.03 -9.95 17.24
C ILE A 36 57.05 -8.78 17.02
N MET A 37 57.18 -7.74 17.84
CA MET A 37 56.45 -6.48 17.66
C MET A 37 56.97 -5.73 16.43
N HIS A 38 56.23 -5.84 15.32
CA HIS A 38 56.45 -5.02 14.14
C HIS A 38 56.04 -3.55 14.43
N PRO A 39 56.79 -2.56 13.91
CA PRO A 39 56.46 -1.14 14.13
C PRO A 39 55.14 -0.76 13.45
N VAL A 40 54.34 0.07 14.13
CA VAL A 40 53.05 0.57 13.59
C VAL A 40 53.31 1.65 12.55
N VAL A 41 53.53 1.23 11.30
CA VAL A 41 53.70 2.13 10.14
C VAL A 41 52.35 2.72 9.74
N ALA A 42 52.28 4.04 9.58
CA ALA A 42 51.08 4.75 9.13
C ALA A 42 51.03 4.87 7.60
N LYS A 43 50.00 4.30 6.98
CA LYS A 43 49.87 4.14 5.52
C LYS A 43 49.24 5.40 4.89
N LYS A 44 49.83 5.92 3.81
CA LYS A 44 49.41 7.12 3.06
C LYS A 44 48.74 6.70 1.75
N ILE A 45 47.42 6.65 1.75
CA ILE A 45 46.63 6.02 0.68
C ILE A 45 45.87 7.07 -0.14
N SER A 46 45.73 6.85 -1.45
CA SER A 46 45.02 7.73 -2.38
C SER A 46 43.69 7.14 -2.86
N PHE A 47 42.57 7.74 -2.46
CA PHE A 47 41.22 7.26 -2.73
C PHE A 47 40.54 8.01 -3.88
N TYR A 48 40.31 7.31 -4.98
CA TYR A 48 39.67 7.81 -6.20
C TYR A 48 38.20 7.40 -6.26
N LYS A 49 37.40 8.06 -7.10
CA LYS A 49 35.96 7.84 -7.22
C LYS A 49 35.67 6.91 -8.41
N SER A 50 35.01 5.77 -8.15
CA SER A 50 34.65 4.82 -9.20
C SER A 50 33.77 5.46 -10.29
N GLY A 51 34.10 5.19 -11.56
CA GLY A 51 33.44 5.76 -12.73
C GLY A 51 33.78 7.22 -13.05
N ASP A 52 34.62 7.89 -12.24
CA ASP A 52 34.93 9.32 -12.39
C ASP A 52 36.44 9.57 -12.60
N PRO A 53 36.94 9.56 -13.85
CA PRO A 53 38.35 9.79 -14.16
C PRO A 53 38.77 11.27 -14.06
N GLN A 54 37.88 12.18 -13.69
CA GLN A 54 38.20 13.60 -13.47
C GLN A 54 38.34 13.96 -11.98
N PHE A 55 37.91 13.07 -11.08
CA PHE A 55 38.06 13.26 -9.64
C PHE A 55 39.51 13.05 -9.17
N GLY A 56 40.17 14.15 -8.81
CA GLY A 56 41.50 14.12 -8.18
C GLY A 56 41.45 13.46 -6.80
N GLY A 57 41.97 12.24 -6.69
CA GLY A 57 41.81 11.36 -5.53
C GLY A 57 42.25 11.96 -4.18
N VAL A 58 41.48 11.64 -3.14
CA VAL A 58 41.65 12.11 -1.76
C VAL A 58 42.77 11.32 -1.08
N ARG A 59 43.79 12.02 -0.57
CA ARG A 59 44.85 11.38 0.23
C ARG A 59 44.43 11.30 1.71
N VAL A 60 44.59 10.12 2.31
CA VAL A 60 44.27 9.85 3.72
C VAL A 60 45.42 9.09 4.38
N VAL A 61 45.73 9.42 5.63
CA VAL A 61 46.70 8.66 6.46
C VAL A 61 45.93 7.69 7.35
N VAL A 62 46.07 6.41 7.08
CA VAL A 62 45.38 5.30 7.75
C VAL A 62 46.35 4.59 8.69
N ASN A 63 45.98 4.50 9.96
CA ASN A 63 46.66 3.65 10.95
C ASN A 63 45.65 3.23 12.04
N PRO A 64 45.94 2.19 12.83
CA PRO A 64 45.00 1.66 13.84
C PRO A 64 44.61 2.64 14.97
N ARG A 65 45.28 3.80 15.09
CA ARG A 65 44.91 4.87 16.03
C ARG A 65 44.03 5.94 15.38
N SER A 66 44.12 6.17 14.06
CA SER A 66 43.27 7.13 13.34
C SER A 66 41.95 6.53 12.88
N PHE A 67 41.92 5.23 12.55
CA PHE A 67 40.71 4.47 12.24
C PHE A 67 40.75 3.14 13.00
N LYS A 68 39.79 2.92 13.90
CA LYS A 68 39.70 1.70 14.73
C LYS A 68 38.99 0.54 14.02
N THR A 69 38.15 0.84 13.04
CA THR A 69 37.39 -0.12 12.22
C THR A 69 37.45 0.29 10.75
N PHE A 70 37.12 -0.64 9.86
CA PHE A 70 37.04 -0.35 8.43
C PHE A 70 35.90 0.65 8.11
N ASP A 71 34.76 0.52 8.80
CA ASP A 71 33.61 1.42 8.64
C ASP A 71 33.94 2.87 9.03
N ALA A 72 34.75 3.08 10.07
CA ALA A 72 35.22 4.41 10.44
C ALA A 72 36.07 5.09 9.34
N LEU A 73 36.73 4.31 8.46
CA LEU A 73 37.39 4.81 7.26
C LEU A 73 36.37 5.07 6.14
N LEU A 74 35.38 4.19 5.93
CA LEU A 74 34.28 4.39 4.99
C LEU A 74 33.48 5.68 5.30
N ASP A 75 33.17 5.96 6.56
CA ASP A 75 32.49 7.19 7.02
C ASP A 75 33.34 8.46 6.85
N ASN A 76 34.67 8.31 6.92
CA ASN A 76 35.59 9.43 6.69
C ASN A 76 35.70 9.75 5.20
N LEU A 77 35.71 8.71 4.36
CA LEU A 77 35.75 8.83 2.91
C LEU A 77 34.39 9.25 2.33
N SER A 78 33.27 8.83 2.91
CA SER A 78 31.91 9.26 2.53
C SER A 78 31.72 10.78 2.60
N ARG A 79 32.42 11.45 3.52
CA ARG A 79 32.44 12.92 3.65
C ARG A 79 33.45 13.63 2.74
N LYS A 80 34.29 12.90 2.01
CA LYS A 80 35.41 13.44 1.20
C LYS A 80 35.36 13.06 -0.27
N VAL A 81 34.72 11.92 -0.61
CA VAL A 81 34.55 11.41 -1.97
C VAL A 81 33.06 11.48 -2.31
N PRO A 82 32.63 12.42 -3.18
CA PRO A 82 31.20 12.67 -3.43
C PRO A 82 30.58 11.54 -4.25
N LEU A 83 29.86 10.66 -3.54
CA LEU A 83 29.09 9.54 -4.07
C LEU A 83 27.64 9.60 -3.55
N PRO A 84 26.62 9.21 -4.33
CA PRO A 84 25.21 9.41 -3.95
C PRO A 84 24.76 8.78 -2.64
N PHE A 85 25.39 7.67 -2.19
CA PHE A 85 25.05 6.96 -0.95
C PHE A 85 26.26 6.82 0.00
N GLY A 86 27.26 7.70 -0.16
CA GLY A 86 28.57 7.59 0.49
C GLY A 86 29.49 6.53 -0.16
N VAL A 87 30.61 6.26 0.50
CA VAL A 87 31.55 5.19 0.16
C VAL A 87 31.11 3.94 0.92
N ARG A 88 30.57 2.96 0.20
CA ARG A 88 30.09 1.67 0.76
C ARG A 88 31.00 0.49 0.42
N ASN A 89 31.87 0.64 -0.57
CA ASN A 89 32.89 -0.35 -0.93
C ASN A 89 34.18 0.35 -1.42
N ILE A 90 35.33 -0.15 -1.01
CA ILE A 90 36.68 0.24 -1.46
C ILE A 90 37.25 -0.94 -2.25
N SER A 91 37.92 -0.70 -3.38
CA SER A 91 38.53 -1.78 -4.17
C SER A 91 39.86 -1.35 -4.79
N THR A 92 40.63 -2.32 -5.28
CA THR A 92 41.84 -2.05 -6.08
C THR A 92 41.50 -1.27 -7.37
N PRO A 93 42.43 -0.53 -8.00
CA PRO A 93 42.14 0.37 -9.12
C PRO A 93 41.51 -0.27 -10.37
N ARG A 94 41.65 -1.60 -10.52
CA ARG A 94 41.05 -2.38 -11.61
C ARG A 94 39.66 -2.94 -11.27
N GLY A 95 39.11 -2.63 -10.10
CA GLY A 95 37.80 -3.10 -9.62
C GLY A 95 37.71 -4.60 -9.37
N ARG A 96 38.85 -5.32 -9.32
CA ARG A 96 38.90 -6.80 -9.28
C ARG A 96 38.88 -7.41 -7.88
N HIS A 97 39.29 -6.65 -6.88
CA HIS A 97 39.38 -7.10 -5.49
C HIS A 97 38.84 -6.00 -4.59
N SER A 98 37.79 -6.33 -3.82
CA SER A 98 37.21 -5.42 -2.82
C SER A 98 38.00 -5.55 -1.52
N ILE A 99 38.26 -4.42 -0.89
CA ILE A 99 38.93 -4.31 0.39
C ILE A 99 37.86 -4.35 1.48
N THR A 100 38.08 -5.16 2.50
CA THR A 100 37.18 -5.38 3.65
C THR A 100 37.83 -5.04 4.98
N ARG A 101 39.17 -4.92 5.04
CA ARG A 101 39.94 -4.67 6.28
C ARG A 101 40.98 -3.56 6.10
N LEU A 102 41.43 -2.95 7.21
CA LEU A 102 42.45 -1.90 7.18
C LEU A 102 43.87 -2.46 6.91
N GLU A 103 44.06 -3.75 7.20
CA GLU A 103 45.30 -4.49 7.00
C GLU A 103 45.63 -4.65 5.51
N GLU A 104 44.62 -4.90 4.68
CA GLU A 104 44.65 -5.14 3.23
C GLU A 104 45.03 -3.90 2.37
N LEU A 105 45.05 -2.71 2.98
CA LEU A 105 45.48 -1.48 2.31
C LEU A 105 47.02 -1.37 2.35
N GLU A 106 47.67 -0.94 1.27
CA GLU A 106 49.14 -0.80 1.19
C GLU A 106 49.59 0.67 1.28
N ASP A 107 50.83 0.93 1.73
CA ASP A 107 51.35 2.30 1.83
C ASP A 107 51.71 2.88 0.45
N GLY A 108 51.40 4.16 0.24
CA GLY A 108 51.56 4.86 -1.05
C GLY A 108 50.48 4.54 -2.10
N GLU A 109 49.74 3.44 -1.93
CA GLU A 109 48.89 2.90 -2.99
C GLU A 109 47.55 3.62 -3.22
N SER A 110 46.90 3.26 -4.33
CA SER A 110 45.66 3.88 -4.81
C SER A 110 44.48 2.91 -4.82
N TYR A 111 43.29 3.37 -4.41
CA TYR A 111 42.07 2.54 -4.32
C TYR A 111 40.84 3.29 -4.82
N LEU A 112 39.80 2.56 -5.22
CA LEU A 112 38.54 3.09 -5.73
C LEU A 112 37.40 2.96 -4.73
N CYS A 113 36.84 4.11 -4.35
CA CYS A 113 35.62 4.25 -3.57
C CYS A 113 34.38 4.13 -4.46
N SER A 114 33.36 3.41 -3.99
CA SER A 114 32.12 3.16 -4.73
C SER A 114 30.90 3.03 -3.80
N HIS A 115 29.71 3.18 -4.39
CA HIS A 115 28.40 3.11 -3.71
C HIS A 115 27.55 1.90 -4.14
N ARG A 116 28.13 0.97 -4.92
CA ARG A 116 27.46 -0.22 -5.47
C ARG A 116 28.41 -1.41 -5.32
N ARG A 117 27.87 -2.63 -5.20
CA ARG A 117 28.70 -3.87 -5.16
C ARG A 117 29.57 -4.05 -6.42
N LYS A 118 29.10 -3.60 -7.59
CA LYS A 118 29.82 -3.67 -8.88
C LYS A 118 30.59 -2.37 -9.16
N VAL A 119 31.92 -2.41 -9.04
CA VAL A 119 32.81 -1.25 -9.19
C VAL A 119 33.22 -1.03 -10.65
N GLN A 120 33.16 0.20 -11.13
CA GLN A 120 33.75 0.59 -12.43
C GLN A 120 35.23 0.98 -12.26
N PRO A 121 36.16 0.39 -13.03
CA PRO A 121 37.58 0.72 -12.98
C PRO A 121 37.87 2.12 -13.53
N VAL A 122 39.00 2.72 -13.14
CA VAL A 122 39.39 4.09 -13.53
C VAL A 122 40.83 4.13 -14.01
N ASP A 123 41.07 4.86 -15.10
CA ASP A 123 42.40 5.21 -15.59
C ASP A 123 43.08 6.21 -14.63
N LEU A 124 43.95 5.69 -13.76
CA LEU A 124 44.68 6.49 -12.79
C LEU A 124 45.65 7.49 -13.44
N ASP A 125 46.20 7.21 -14.62
CA ASP A 125 47.15 8.09 -15.29
C ASP A 125 46.46 9.26 -16.00
N LYS A 126 45.15 9.18 -16.23
CA LYS A 126 44.29 10.35 -16.46
C LYS A 126 43.92 11.05 -15.14
N ALA A 127 43.44 10.33 -14.13
CA ALA A 127 42.98 10.93 -12.87
C ALA A 127 44.08 11.61 -12.03
N ARG A 128 45.36 11.30 -12.29
CA ARG A 128 46.53 11.95 -11.69
C ARG A 128 46.94 13.27 -12.40
N ARG A 129 46.43 13.57 -13.59
CA ARG A 129 46.75 14.80 -14.35
C ARG A 129 45.88 15.96 -13.88
N ARG A 130 46.46 16.89 -13.10
CA ARG A 130 45.80 18.16 -12.74
C ARG A 130 45.42 18.96 -14.00
N PRO A 131 44.20 19.51 -14.09
CA PRO A 131 43.89 20.57 -15.04
C PRO A 131 44.81 21.78 -14.81
N ARG A 132 45.33 22.39 -15.89
CA ARG A 132 46.03 23.68 -15.81
C ARG A 132 45.01 24.83 -15.67
N PRO A 133 45.33 25.91 -14.95
CA PRO A 133 44.41 27.03 -14.79
C PRO A 133 44.24 27.82 -16.09
N TRP A 134 42.98 28.18 -16.36
CA TRP A 134 42.47 29.24 -17.24
C TRP A 134 43.45 30.00 -18.15
N HIS A 135 43.18 29.94 -19.46
CA HIS A 135 43.30 31.10 -20.35
C HIS A 135 42.03 31.23 -21.21
N SER A 136 41.78 32.43 -21.73
CA SER A 136 40.52 32.80 -22.40
C SER A 136 40.66 32.89 -23.93
N SER A 137 39.51 33.07 -24.59
CA SER A 137 39.35 33.73 -25.91
C SER A 137 39.63 32.94 -27.20
N ARG A 138 38.52 32.62 -27.90
CA ARG A 138 38.38 32.51 -29.38
C ARG A 138 39.15 31.34 -30.07
N ALA A 139 38.90 30.97 -31.33
CA ALA A 139 37.68 30.81 -32.16
C ALA A 139 38.09 30.16 -33.52
N ILE A 140 37.15 29.63 -34.33
CA ILE A 140 37.35 29.19 -35.76
C ILE A 140 38.18 27.87 -35.88
N SER A 141 38.05 26.91 -36.81
CA SER A 141 37.12 26.50 -37.92
C SER A 141 37.08 24.94 -37.94
N VAL A 142 35.99 24.22 -38.29
CA VAL A 142 35.38 23.90 -39.62
C VAL A 142 36.32 23.17 -40.61
N GLN A 143 35.77 22.18 -41.34
CA GLN A 143 36.36 21.27 -42.37
C GLN A 143 37.01 19.96 -41.84
N ALA A 144 36.82 18.77 -42.43
CA ALA A 144 35.91 18.31 -43.52
C ALA A 144 35.61 16.77 -43.48
N HIS A 145 34.76 16.33 -44.42
CA HIS A 145 34.25 14.99 -44.80
C HIS A 145 35.22 13.76 -44.71
N GLN A 146 34.81 12.48 -44.77
CA GLN A 146 33.77 11.83 -45.61
C GLN A 146 33.10 10.55 -45.03
N ALA A 147 31.86 10.32 -45.50
CA ALA A 147 31.09 9.09 -45.85
C ALA A 147 31.09 7.75 -45.01
N PRO A 148 30.00 6.94 -45.09
CA PRO A 148 29.79 5.66 -44.35
C PRO A 148 29.61 4.46 -45.35
N PRO A 149 28.90 3.32 -45.06
CA PRO A 149 28.36 2.75 -43.81
C PRO A 149 28.64 1.24 -43.57
N THR A 150 28.28 0.74 -42.38
CA THR A 150 27.72 -0.62 -42.17
C THR A 150 26.95 -0.66 -40.84
N ALA A 151 26.02 -1.59 -40.67
CA ALA A 151 25.04 -1.56 -39.57
C ALA A 151 25.27 -2.64 -38.50
N ALA A 152 25.05 -2.26 -37.24
CA ALA A 152 24.73 -3.16 -36.13
C ALA A 152 23.80 -2.40 -35.17
N ALA A 153 22.65 -2.99 -34.80
CA ALA A 153 21.67 -2.34 -33.95
C ALA A 153 22.00 -2.56 -32.46
N ALA A 154 21.98 -1.48 -31.67
CA ALA A 154 22.06 -1.54 -30.22
C ALA A 154 20.71 -1.18 -29.60
N THR A 155 20.19 -2.09 -28.76
CA THR A 155 18.94 -1.92 -28.00
C THR A 155 19.00 -0.72 -27.06
N ALA A 156 17.91 0.03 -26.94
CA ALA A 156 17.82 1.24 -26.13
C ALA A 156 16.96 1.03 -24.87
N ALA A 157 17.42 1.57 -23.73
CA ALA A 157 16.74 1.49 -22.44
C ALA A 157 15.51 2.42 -22.34
N PRO A 158 14.61 2.20 -21.35
CA PRO A 158 13.39 3.01 -21.17
C PRO A 158 13.66 4.50 -20.85
N GLY A 159 12.67 5.36 -21.10
CA GLY A 159 12.63 6.72 -20.55
C GLY A 159 13.15 7.88 -21.43
N MET A 160 13.25 7.74 -22.76
CA MET A 160 13.68 8.83 -23.65
C MET A 160 12.57 9.37 -24.56
N LEU A 161 12.51 10.71 -24.69
CA LEU A 161 11.56 11.47 -25.53
C LEU A 161 11.45 10.94 -26.96
N ARG A 162 10.28 10.41 -27.34
CA ARG A 162 9.95 9.97 -28.71
C ARG A 162 9.65 11.11 -29.69
N ALA A 163 9.26 12.30 -29.20
CA ALA A 163 8.95 13.48 -30.03
C ALA A 163 9.68 14.76 -29.54
N PRO A 164 10.06 15.69 -30.44
CA PRO A 164 10.81 16.90 -30.08
C PRO A 164 9.94 17.96 -29.41
N ARG A 165 9.98 18.05 -28.08
CA ARG A 165 9.14 18.97 -27.30
C ARG A 165 9.78 20.36 -27.14
N LYS A 166 8.98 21.41 -27.35
CA LYS A 166 9.36 22.80 -27.06
C LYS A 166 9.24 23.07 -25.55
N LEU A 167 10.27 23.67 -24.96
CA LEU A 167 10.35 24.09 -23.56
C LEU A 167 10.71 25.58 -23.52
N LEU A 168 9.96 26.39 -22.76
CA LEU A 168 10.26 27.81 -22.57
C LEU A 168 11.22 27.98 -21.39
N VAL A 169 12.44 28.41 -21.68
CA VAL A 169 13.49 28.61 -20.67
C VAL A 169 13.65 30.09 -20.38
N PHE A 170 13.32 30.50 -19.16
CA PHE A 170 13.53 31.86 -18.65
C PHE A 170 14.91 31.98 -18.00
N ARG A 171 15.45 33.21 -17.92
CA ARG A 171 16.63 33.52 -17.11
C ARG A 171 16.21 33.82 -15.67
N ASN A 172 16.94 33.25 -14.71
CA ASN A 172 16.76 33.49 -13.29
C ASN A 172 16.94 34.98 -12.93
N GLY A 173 15.86 35.61 -12.48
CA GLY A 173 15.77 37.04 -12.16
C GLY A 173 15.45 37.95 -13.35
N ASP A 174 15.20 37.40 -14.55
CA ASP A 174 14.78 38.17 -15.73
C ASP A 174 13.76 37.38 -16.58
N PRO A 175 12.44 37.54 -16.30
CA PRO A 175 11.39 36.95 -17.10
C PRO A 175 11.30 37.48 -18.56
N LYS A 176 11.94 38.61 -18.88
CA LYS A 176 11.97 39.14 -20.26
C LYS A 176 12.96 38.34 -21.09
N MET A 177 14.14 38.02 -20.55
CA MET A 177 15.15 37.19 -21.22
C MET A 177 14.79 35.69 -21.17
N ARG A 178 14.17 35.21 -22.25
CA ARG A 178 13.73 33.81 -22.41
C ARG A 178 14.07 33.24 -23.80
N ARG A 179 14.18 31.91 -23.89
CA ARG A 179 14.43 31.14 -25.13
C ARG A 179 13.48 29.96 -25.21
N VAL A 180 13.01 29.63 -26.42
CA VAL A 180 12.35 28.34 -26.67
C VAL A 180 13.42 27.32 -27.06
N VAL A 181 13.49 26.23 -26.31
CA VAL A 181 14.47 25.15 -26.50
C VAL A 181 13.73 23.90 -26.99
N VAL A 182 14.24 23.26 -28.04
CA VAL A 182 13.66 22.03 -28.59
C VAL A 182 14.36 20.82 -27.97
N MET A 183 13.76 20.24 -26.95
CA MET A 183 14.24 19.01 -26.31
C MET A 183 14.19 17.86 -27.31
N ASN A 184 15.34 17.23 -27.56
CA ASN A 184 15.49 16.15 -28.54
C ASN A 184 16.59 15.15 -28.09
N ARG A 185 16.62 13.97 -28.71
CA ARG A 185 17.49 12.83 -28.34
C ARG A 185 19.00 13.13 -28.28
N ARG A 186 19.49 14.21 -28.89
CA ARG A 186 20.90 14.65 -28.78
C ARG A 186 21.13 15.60 -27.60
N VAL A 187 20.15 16.46 -27.32
CA VAL A 187 20.19 17.50 -26.27
C VAL A 187 19.83 16.95 -24.88
N THR A 188 19.02 15.89 -24.81
CA THR A 188 18.49 15.32 -23.56
C THR A 188 19.06 13.93 -23.25
N GLN A 189 20.37 13.73 -23.45
CA GLN A 189 21.02 12.44 -23.14
C GLN A 189 21.33 12.27 -21.64
N SER A 190 21.56 13.37 -20.94
CA SER A 190 21.66 13.41 -19.48
C SER A 190 21.25 14.79 -18.97
N PHE A 191 20.92 14.90 -17.68
CA PHE A 191 20.56 16.20 -17.09
C PHE A 191 21.72 17.21 -17.19
N GLN A 192 22.97 16.75 -17.01
CA GLN A 192 24.16 17.62 -17.13
C GLN A 192 24.45 18.03 -18.58
N ALA A 193 24.23 17.16 -19.56
CA ALA A 193 24.30 17.54 -20.98
C ALA A 193 23.23 18.57 -21.36
N PHE A 194 22.03 18.45 -20.77
CA PHE A 194 20.97 19.43 -20.94
C PHE A 194 21.32 20.80 -20.34
N LEU A 195 21.85 20.86 -19.12
CA LEU A 195 22.34 22.11 -18.50
C LEU A 195 23.48 22.77 -19.31
N GLN A 196 24.37 21.96 -19.91
CA GLN A 196 25.42 22.45 -20.81
C GLN A 196 24.82 23.06 -22.09
N HIS A 197 23.84 22.41 -22.71
CA HIS A 197 23.13 22.98 -23.86
C HIS A 197 22.38 24.28 -23.50
N LEU A 198 21.76 24.35 -22.32
CA LEU A 198 21.12 25.59 -21.85
C LEU A 198 22.13 26.71 -21.58
N THR A 199 23.35 26.38 -21.14
CA THR A 199 24.44 27.36 -21.00
C THR A 199 24.76 28.06 -22.33
N GLU A 200 24.82 27.29 -23.42
CA GLU A 200 25.08 27.79 -24.78
C GLU A 200 23.90 28.63 -25.31
N VAL A 201 22.67 28.13 -25.16
CA VAL A 201 21.45 28.78 -25.68
C VAL A 201 21.10 30.07 -24.92
N MET A 202 21.26 30.07 -23.58
CA MET A 202 20.98 31.23 -22.73
C MET A 202 22.15 32.21 -22.63
N ARG A 203 23.35 31.82 -23.08
CA ARG A 203 24.60 32.61 -23.06
C ARG A 203 25.06 33.06 -21.67
N PHE A 204 24.81 32.25 -20.65
CA PHE A 204 25.44 32.36 -19.33
C PHE A 204 25.57 30.96 -18.71
N PRO A 205 26.49 30.72 -17.76
CA PRO A 205 26.65 29.40 -17.13
C PRO A 205 25.37 28.97 -16.38
N VAL A 206 24.67 27.96 -16.88
CA VAL A 206 23.49 27.35 -16.25
C VAL A 206 23.95 26.12 -15.47
N THR A 207 23.79 26.13 -14.14
CA THR A 207 24.14 24.99 -13.27
C THR A 207 22.96 24.43 -12.49
N LYS A 208 21.80 25.09 -12.53
CA LYS A 208 20.56 24.68 -11.86
C LYS A 208 19.35 25.00 -12.74
N LEU A 209 18.28 24.24 -12.55
CA LEU A 209 16.95 24.54 -13.08
C LEU A 209 15.95 24.61 -11.92
N TYR A 210 14.98 25.49 -12.06
CA TYR A 210 13.81 25.61 -11.19
C TYR A 210 12.54 25.61 -12.05
N ALA A 211 11.41 25.23 -11.47
CA ALA A 211 10.10 25.49 -12.05
C ALA A 211 9.77 26.99 -11.92
N THR A 212 8.68 27.43 -12.54
CA THR A 212 8.23 28.84 -12.51
C THR A 212 7.81 29.32 -11.12
N ASP A 213 7.53 28.39 -10.20
CA ASP A 213 7.22 28.60 -8.77
C ASP A 213 8.47 28.54 -7.85
N GLY A 214 9.66 28.35 -8.41
CA GLY A 214 10.91 28.28 -7.65
C GLY A 214 11.29 26.91 -7.09
N ARG A 215 10.45 25.86 -7.23
CA ARG A 215 10.84 24.50 -6.87
C ARG A 215 12.01 24.04 -7.73
N LYS A 216 13.06 23.52 -7.10
CA LYS A 216 14.25 23.02 -7.81
C LYS A 216 13.89 21.81 -8.66
N VAL A 217 14.30 21.82 -9.94
CA VAL A 217 14.12 20.71 -10.87
C VAL A 217 15.39 19.85 -10.83
N PRO A 218 15.38 18.64 -10.24
CA PRO A 218 16.60 17.88 -9.96
C PRO A 218 17.07 16.97 -11.09
N SER A 219 16.19 16.64 -12.04
CA SER A 219 16.42 15.62 -13.06
C SER A 219 15.81 15.99 -14.41
N LEU A 220 16.25 15.32 -15.47
CA LEU A 220 15.68 15.48 -16.81
C LEU A 220 14.21 15.04 -16.85
N GLN A 221 13.83 14.02 -16.08
CA GLN A 221 12.45 13.55 -15.98
C GLN A 221 11.56 14.62 -15.34
N ALA A 222 12.05 15.36 -14.33
CA ALA A 222 11.35 16.51 -13.77
C ALA A 222 11.27 17.71 -14.75
N VAL A 223 12.24 17.88 -15.68
CA VAL A 223 12.08 18.83 -16.81
C VAL A 223 10.97 18.37 -17.76
N ILE A 224 10.88 17.07 -18.03
CA ILE A 224 9.84 16.47 -18.90
C ILE A 224 8.45 16.55 -18.23
N LEU A 225 8.36 16.44 -16.90
CA LEU A 225 7.12 16.62 -16.14
C LEU A 225 6.77 18.08 -15.83
N SER A 226 7.66 19.04 -16.11
CA SER A 226 7.37 20.48 -15.95
C SER A 226 6.24 20.96 -16.87
N SER A 227 5.55 22.03 -16.47
CA SER A 227 4.40 22.64 -17.16
C SER A 227 4.71 23.34 -18.49
N GLY A 228 5.82 22.97 -19.16
CA GLY A 228 6.25 23.56 -20.43
C GLY A 228 7.23 24.73 -20.31
N ALA A 229 7.53 25.20 -19.09
CA ALA A 229 8.56 26.20 -18.84
C ALA A 229 9.41 25.90 -17.59
N VAL A 230 10.64 26.40 -17.60
CA VAL A 230 11.62 26.30 -16.51
C VAL A 230 12.45 27.58 -16.41
N VAL A 231 13.03 27.84 -15.24
CA VAL A 231 13.90 28.98 -14.97
C VAL A 231 15.34 28.48 -14.82
N ALA A 232 16.21 28.89 -15.74
CA ALA A 232 17.63 28.53 -15.76
C ALA A 232 18.45 29.50 -14.90
N ALA A 233 19.27 28.93 -14.01
CA ALA A 233 20.13 29.67 -13.08
C ALA A 233 21.56 29.14 -13.10
N GLY A 234 22.52 30.00 -12.82
CA GLY A 234 23.91 29.64 -12.56
C GLY A 234 24.11 29.16 -11.13
N ARG A 235 25.13 29.73 -10.46
CA ARG A 235 25.51 29.38 -9.09
C ARG A 235 24.60 30.06 -8.05
N GLU A 236 23.99 31.17 -8.40
CA GLU A 236 23.05 31.94 -7.60
C GLU A 236 21.83 31.12 -7.12
N PRO A 237 21.13 31.55 -6.04
CA PRO A 237 19.83 30.99 -5.67
C PRO A 237 18.76 31.34 -6.72
N PHE A 238 17.60 30.69 -6.63
CA PHE A 238 16.43 31.11 -7.41
C PHE A 238 16.10 32.58 -7.11
N LYS A 239 15.82 33.35 -8.16
CA LYS A 239 15.32 34.72 -8.10
C LYS A 239 13.88 34.69 -8.62
N PRO A 240 12.87 34.84 -7.75
CA PRO A 240 11.48 34.82 -8.18
C PRO A 240 11.17 35.93 -9.20
N GLY A 241 10.11 35.74 -9.99
CA GLY A 241 9.65 36.70 -10.99
C GLY A 241 8.40 36.19 -11.72
N ASN A 242 7.77 37.06 -12.51
CA ASN A 242 6.56 36.70 -13.26
C ASN A 242 6.89 35.88 -14.53
N TYR A 243 7.09 34.58 -14.35
CA TYR A 243 7.44 33.60 -15.38
C TYR A 243 6.20 32.97 -16.06
N ASP A 244 5.10 33.73 -16.25
CA ASP A 244 3.87 33.20 -16.88
C ASP A 244 4.11 32.63 -18.29
N ILE A 245 3.49 31.48 -18.53
CA ILE A 245 3.53 30.70 -19.77
C ILE A 245 2.39 31.12 -20.72
N GLN A 246 1.21 31.45 -20.19
CA GLN A 246 -0.01 31.67 -20.99
C GLN A 246 0.10 32.92 -21.87
N LYS A 247 0.75 33.98 -21.37
CA LYS A 247 1.05 35.22 -22.11
C LYS A 247 1.86 35.03 -23.40
N TYR A 248 2.49 33.87 -23.62
CA TYR A 248 3.39 33.63 -24.77
C TYR A 248 2.96 32.51 -25.72
N LEU A 249 1.90 31.75 -25.42
CA LEU A 249 1.39 30.69 -26.31
C LEU A 249 0.72 31.22 -27.58
N HIS A 250 0.30 32.49 -27.61
CA HIS A 250 -0.47 33.09 -28.72
C HIS A 250 0.38 33.65 -29.88
N SER A 251 1.65 33.24 -30.01
CA SER A 251 2.59 33.77 -31.01
C SER A 251 2.93 32.77 -32.13
N ALA A 252 1.92 32.33 -32.88
CA ALA A 252 2.08 31.42 -34.02
C ALA A 252 1.17 31.83 -35.22
N ARG A 253 1.35 33.04 -35.75
CA ARG A 253 0.78 33.39 -37.08
C ARG A 253 1.53 32.60 -38.15
N LEU A 254 0.82 31.78 -38.93
CA LEU A 254 1.35 31.18 -40.16
C LEU A 254 1.42 32.25 -41.27
N PRO A 255 2.55 32.41 -41.97
CA PRO A 255 2.64 33.29 -43.14
C PRO A 255 2.28 32.54 -44.42
N GLY A 256 1.27 33.05 -45.14
CA GLY A 256 1.04 32.75 -46.56
C GLY A 256 0.27 31.46 -46.88
N ILE A 257 -1.00 31.63 -47.29
CA ILE A 257 -1.47 31.34 -48.65
C ILE A 257 -2.68 32.27 -48.89
N SER A 258 -2.81 32.79 -50.11
CA SER A 258 -3.79 33.83 -50.46
C SER A 258 -4.76 33.33 -51.52
N HIS A 259 -6.07 33.39 -51.25
CA HIS A 259 -7.11 33.41 -52.28
C HIS A 259 -8.25 34.36 -51.88
N HIS A 260 -8.75 35.12 -52.85
CA HIS A 260 -9.85 36.07 -52.68
C HIS A 260 -11.21 35.40 -52.90
N VAL A 261 -12.14 35.59 -51.97
CA VAL A 261 -13.58 35.75 -52.22
C VAL A 261 -14.09 36.91 -51.34
N TYR A 262 -15.20 37.55 -51.73
CA TYR A 262 -15.67 38.82 -51.16
C TYR A 262 -16.16 38.74 -49.70
N ALA A 263 -16.14 39.88 -49.01
CA ALA A 263 -16.57 40.03 -47.63
C ALA A 263 -17.87 40.83 -47.50
N LYS A 264 -18.76 40.38 -46.60
CA LYS A 264 -19.68 41.23 -45.79
C LYS A 264 -20.29 40.40 -44.65
N GLY A 265 -20.16 40.88 -43.41
CA GLY A 265 -20.68 40.20 -42.21
C GLY A 265 -19.99 40.70 -40.95
N SER A 266 -20.52 41.77 -40.32
CA SER A 266 -19.88 42.43 -39.18
C SER A 266 -20.24 41.78 -37.84
N ALA A 267 -19.69 40.59 -37.57
CA ALA A 267 -19.67 40.04 -36.21
C ALA A 267 -18.53 40.68 -35.39
N ARG A 268 -18.85 41.25 -34.22
CA ARG A 268 -17.83 41.83 -33.33
C ARG A 268 -17.01 40.73 -32.67
N SER A 269 -15.69 40.83 -32.75
CA SER A 269 -14.76 40.02 -31.94
C SER A 269 -14.93 40.36 -30.46
N GLU A 270 -15.57 39.50 -29.67
CA GLU A 270 -15.53 39.60 -28.21
C GLU A 270 -14.11 39.33 -27.70
N SER A 271 -13.47 40.37 -27.16
CA SER A 271 -12.19 40.22 -26.46
C SER A 271 -12.41 39.55 -25.11
N ARG A 272 -11.68 38.45 -24.85
CA ARG A 272 -11.69 37.74 -23.57
C ARG A 272 -11.29 38.69 -22.44
N LYS A 273 -12.27 39.18 -21.67
CA LYS A 273 -12.06 40.14 -20.57
C LYS A 273 -11.23 39.50 -19.44
N SER A 274 -9.97 39.90 -19.33
CA SER A 274 -9.15 39.68 -18.13
C SER A 274 -9.58 40.64 -17.01
N GLY A 275 -9.70 40.13 -15.79
CA GLY A 275 -9.93 40.95 -14.60
C GLY A 275 -8.62 41.58 -14.13
N ILE A 276 -8.60 42.90 -13.96
CA ILE A 276 -7.56 43.61 -13.23
C ILE A 276 -8.02 43.65 -11.77
N TRP A 277 -7.15 43.27 -10.85
CA TRP A 277 -7.38 43.36 -9.42
C TRP A 277 -6.30 44.24 -8.77
N LYS A 278 -6.73 45.16 -7.91
CA LYS A 278 -5.84 45.82 -6.96
C LYS A 278 -5.90 45.02 -5.65
N ILE A 279 -4.74 44.74 -5.08
CA ILE A 279 -4.57 44.13 -3.77
C ILE A 279 -3.89 45.18 -2.89
N SER A 280 -4.38 45.38 -1.67
CA SER A 280 -3.60 45.97 -0.58
C SER A 280 -3.39 44.92 0.51
N ILE A 281 -2.20 44.91 1.10
CA ILE A 281 -1.86 44.05 2.24
C ILE A 281 -1.21 44.93 3.30
N ILE A 282 -1.76 44.92 4.50
CA ILE A 282 -1.20 45.66 5.63
C ILE A 282 -0.47 44.67 6.55
N THR A 283 0.81 44.94 6.78
CA THR A 283 1.60 44.23 7.80
C THR A 283 1.36 44.91 9.15
N SER A 284 1.29 44.12 10.23
CA SER A 284 1.00 44.69 11.57
C SER A 284 2.10 45.63 12.05
N ASP A 285 1.75 46.47 13.02
CA ASP A 285 2.62 47.38 13.78
C ASP A 285 3.25 46.71 15.03
N LEU A 286 3.24 45.37 15.08
CA LEU A 286 3.86 44.57 16.14
C LEU A 286 5.37 44.41 15.90
N PRO A 287 6.23 44.31 16.94
CA PRO A 287 7.67 44.18 16.74
C PRO A 287 8.09 42.89 16.01
N ASN A 288 8.90 43.03 14.95
CA ASN A 288 9.37 41.95 14.06
C ASN A 288 8.22 41.27 13.29
N SER A 289 7.20 42.05 12.94
CA SER A 289 6.06 41.60 12.13
C SER A 289 6.37 41.57 10.63
N GLY A 290 7.36 42.34 10.17
CA GLY A 290 7.78 42.39 8.78
C GLY A 290 8.66 41.22 8.34
N THR A 291 8.54 40.84 7.07
CA THR A 291 9.18 39.64 6.52
C THR A 291 10.15 39.92 5.37
N SER A 292 11.21 39.11 5.32
CA SER A 292 12.14 39.00 4.18
C SER A 292 11.77 37.85 3.23
N SER A 293 10.65 37.16 3.48
CA SER A 293 10.18 36.03 2.69
C SER A 293 9.31 36.45 1.52
N GLN A 294 9.42 35.74 0.39
CA GLN A 294 8.58 36.03 -0.77
C GLN A 294 7.13 35.60 -0.50
N ILE A 295 6.21 36.57 -0.47
CA ILE A 295 4.77 36.36 -0.28
C ILE A 295 4.09 36.00 -1.60
N TYR A 296 3.07 35.15 -1.53
CA TYR A 296 2.16 34.82 -2.63
C TYR A 296 0.70 34.75 -2.17
N ILE A 297 -0.22 35.00 -3.10
CA ILE A 297 -1.66 34.87 -2.90
C ILE A 297 -2.29 34.00 -3.99
N ILE A 298 -3.36 33.28 -3.66
CA ILE A 298 -4.21 32.54 -4.60
C ILE A 298 -5.66 32.99 -4.37
N LEU A 299 -6.37 33.30 -5.46
CA LEU A 299 -7.78 33.70 -5.46
C LEU A 299 -8.64 32.52 -5.92
N TYR A 300 -9.67 32.16 -5.15
CA TYR A 300 -10.61 31.07 -5.47
C TYR A 300 -11.98 31.65 -5.81
N GLY A 301 -12.44 31.41 -7.04
CA GLY A 301 -13.76 31.81 -7.48
C GLY A 301 -14.54 30.67 -8.12
N GLN A 302 -15.85 30.87 -8.23
CA GLN A 302 -16.86 29.88 -8.64
C GLN A 302 -16.55 29.11 -9.95
N HIS A 303 -15.74 29.66 -10.85
CA HIS A 303 -15.36 28.98 -12.10
C HIS A 303 -13.97 28.33 -12.06
N ARG A 304 -13.06 28.79 -11.18
CA ARG A 304 -11.68 28.31 -11.01
C ARG A 304 -10.90 29.13 -9.97
N SER A 305 -9.78 28.57 -9.52
CA SER A 305 -8.72 29.30 -8.80
C SER A 305 -7.75 30.04 -9.75
N SER A 306 -6.95 30.95 -9.21
CA SER A 306 -5.71 31.43 -9.85
C SER A 306 -4.55 30.44 -9.64
N ALA A 307 -3.45 30.63 -10.38
CA ALA A 307 -2.15 30.11 -9.95
C ALA A 307 -1.63 30.92 -8.73
N PRO A 308 -0.55 30.50 -8.03
CA PRO A 308 0.15 31.32 -7.05
C PRO A 308 0.65 32.64 -7.67
N ILE A 309 0.16 33.76 -7.14
CA ILE A 309 0.53 35.10 -7.58
C ILE A 309 1.50 35.68 -6.55
N TYR A 310 2.79 35.57 -6.87
CA TYR A 310 3.85 36.18 -6.08
C TYR A 310 3.80 37.70 -6.18
N LEU A 311 3.92 38.38 -5.04
CA LEU A 311 3.76 39.82 -4.92
C LEU A 311 5.14 40.50 -4.94
N TYR A 312 5.35 41.44 -5.86
CA TYR A 312 6.66 42.02 -6.18
C TYR A 312 6.64 43.56 -6.16
N GLY A 313 7.59 44.14 -5.44
CA GLY A 313 7.81 45.58 -5.34
C GLY A 313 8.83 46.10 -6.35
N THR A 314 8.96 47.43 -6.39
CA THR A 314 9.85 48.18 -7.30
C THR A 314 11.16 48.64 -6.67
N ASP A 315 11.30 48.41 -5.36
CA ASP A 315 12.10 49.19 -4.41
C ASP A 315 12.75 48.27 -3.36
N GLY A 316 12.06 47.20 -2.96
CA GLY A 316 12.61 46.13 -2.12
C GLY A 316 12.45 46.33 -0.61
N SER A 317 11.66 47.32 -0.19
CA SER A 317 11.34 47.63 1.21
C SER A 317 9.87 47.32 1.54
N GLN A 318 9.39 46.16 1.09
CA GLN A 318 7.99 45.73 1.25
C GLN A 318 7.77 44.90 2.50
N PHE A 319 6.50 44.79 2.92
CA PHE A 319 6.05 43.95 4.02
C PHE A 319 6.85 44.19 5.31
N GLN A 320 7.12 45.46 5.59
CA GLN A 320 7.78 45.94 6.80
C GLN A 320 6.74 46.21 7.90
N ASP A 321 7.17 46.21 9.16
CA ASP A 321 6.35 46.52 10.33
C ASP A 321 5.54 47.82 10.12
N GLY A 322 4.22 47.71 10.20
CA GLY A 322 3.25 48.80 10.05
C GLY A 322 2.95 49.26 8.62
N HIS A 323 3.49 48.61 7.59
CA HIS A 323 3.43 49.11 6.21
C HIS A 323 2.22 48.58 5.40
N GLU A 324 1.71 49.40 4.47
CA GLU A 324 0.70 49.04 3.47
C GLU A 324 1.38 48.80 2.11
N ASP A 325 1.26 47.58 1.57
CA ASP A 325 1.86 47.18 0.30
C ASP A 325 0.79 46.88 -0.76
N VAL A 326 0.82 47.64 -1.85
CA VAL A 326 -0.23 47.69 -2.87
C VAL A 326 0.25 47.13 -4.21
N PHE A 327 -0.48 46.15 -4.74
CA PHE A 327 -0.16 45.44 -5.97
C PHE A 327 -1.30 45.52 -6.98
N THR A 328 -0.98 45.65 -8.27
CA THR A 328 -1.96 45.48 -9.36
C THR A 328 -1.64 44.22 -10.14
N ILE A 329 -2.58 43.28 -10.14
CA ILE A 329 -2.43 41.96 -10.76
C ILE A 329 -3.49 41.74 -11.85
N MET A 330 -3.21 40.83 -12.78
CA MET A 330 -4.17 40.42 -13.81
C MET A 330 -4.55 38.95 -13.59
N VAL A 331 -5.85 38.70 -13.46
CA VAL A 331 -6.43 37.36 -13.27
C VAL A 331 -7.53 37.17 -14.30
N GLY A 332 -7.47 36.10 -15.09
CA GLY A 332 -8.57 35.75 -15.99
C GLY A 332 -9.85 35.40 -15.21
N ASN A 333 -11.00 35.31 -15.88
CA ASN A 333 -12.30 35.14 -15.22
C ASN A 333 -12.34 33.93 -14.25
N ILE A 334 -12.39 34.22 -12.95
CA ILE A 334 -12.57 33.24 -11.86
C ILE A 334 -14.05 33.08 -11.43
N GLY A 335 -14.97 33.88 -11.96
CA GLY A 335 -16.35 33.97 -11.44
C GLY A 335 -16.42 34.74 -10.11
N THR A 336 -17.40 34.41 -9.28
CA THR A 336 -17.55 35.02 -7.94
C THR A 336 -16.47 34.51 -6.99
N LEU A 337 -15.66 35.41 -6.42
CA LEU A 337 -14.65 35.09 -5.41
C LEU A 337 -15.32 34.62 -4.11
N PHE A 338 -14.87 33.50 -3.55
CA PHE A 338 -15.41 32.92 -2.31
C PHE A 338 -14.33 32.59 -1.25
N LYS A 339 -13.07 32.37 -1.66
CA LYS A 339 -11.93 32.06 -0.78
C LYS A 339 -10.66 32.73 -1.30
N ILE A 340 -9.71 33.01 -0.40
CA ILE A 340 -8.31 33.21 -0.75
C ILE A 340 -7.40 32.27 0.05
N ARG A 341 -6.18 32.06 -0.47
CA ARG A 341 -5.04 31.53 0.29
C ARG A 341 -3.91 32.53 0.21
N ILE A 342 -3.23 32.80 1.31
CA ILE A 342 -2.01 33.61 1.37
C ILE A 342 -0.92 32.85 2.11
N GLY A 343 0.32 33.00 1.69
CA GLY A 343 1.47 32.40 2.37
C GLY A 343 2.79 32.95 1.85
N HIS A 344 3.89 32.41 2.38
CA HIS A 344 5.23 32.83 2.01
C HIS A 344 6.17 31.63 1.83
N THR A 345 7.29 31.84 1.14
CA THR A 345 8.29 30.79 0.82
C THR A 345 9.21 30.38 1.98
N ASN A 346 8.92 30.81 3.21
CA ASN A 346 9.75 30.64 4.41
C ASN A 346 11.26 30.89 4.17
N SER A 347 11.58 31.99 3.50
CA SER A 347 12.93 32.30 3.00
C SER A 347 13.43 33.65 3.49
N GLY A 348 14.74 33.87 3.48
CA GLY A 348 15.36 35.12 3.90
C GLY A 348 16.08 34.99 5.25
N SER A 349 16.36 36.12 5.89
CA SER A 349 17.00 36.18 7.23
C SER A 349 15.99 36.27 8.37
N SER A 350 14.81 36.80 8.09
CA SER A 350 13.65 36.92 8.96
C SER A 350 12.42 36.49 8.14
N PRO A 351 12.08 35.18 8.12
CA PRO A 351 11.01 34.69 7.26
C PRO A 351 9.61 34.87 7.87
N SER A 352 9.53 34.95 9.21
CA SER A 352 8.32 35.17 10.01
C SER A 352 7.58 36.45 9.57
N TRP A 353 6.26 36.43 9.59
CA TRP A 353 5.42 37.54 9.15
C TRP A 353 4.15 37.65 10.02
N HIS A 354 3.65 38.87 10.27
CA HIS A 354 2.31 39.06 10.83
C HIS A 354 1.46 39.96 9.92
N CYS A 355 0.47 39.37 9.26
CA CYS A 355 -0.46 40.08 8.41
C CYS A 355 -1.63 40.63 9.24
N LYS A 356 -1.94 41.92 9.06
CA LYS A 356 -3.04 42.62 9.75
C LYS A 356 -4.35 42.41 9.00
N GLU A 357 -4.36 42.78 7.72
CA GLU A 357 -5.53 42.67 6.84
C GLU A 357 -5.13 42.66 5.35
N ILE A 358 -6.06 42.19 4.51
CA ILE A 358 -5.96 42.18 3.05
C ILE A 358 -7.22 42.83 2.48
N GLN A 359 -7.04 43.75 1.53
CA GLN A 359 -8.12 44.37 0.78
C GLN A 359 -8.00 44.01 -0.71
N LEU A 360 -9.10 43.57 -1.32
CA LEU A 360 -9.13 43.12 -2.73
C LEU A 360 -10.16 43.92 -3.51
N TRP A 361 -9.76 44.65 -4.54
CA TRP A 361 -10.64 45.42 -5.41
C TRP A 361 -10.61 44.90 -6.84
N ASN A 362 -11.74 44.40 -7.33
CA ASN A 362 -11.92 43.95 -8.70
C ASN A 362 -12.29 45.14 -9.59
N MET A 363 -11.30 45.69 -10.28
CA MET A 363 -11.43 46.91 -11.12
C MET A 363 -12.47 46.78 -12.24
N ASN A 364 -12.81 45.54 -12.66
CA ASN A 364 -13.75 45.28 -13.76
C ASN A 364 -15.21 45.20 -13.30
N SER A 365 -15.47 44.96 -12.01
CA SER A 365 -16.82 44.80 -11.45
C SER A 365 -17.14 45.80 -10.33
N GLY A 366 -16.15 46.58 -9.90
CA GLY A 366 -16.26 47.53 -8.78
C GLY A 366 -16.34 46.86 -7.40
N LYS A 367 -16.38 45.53 -7.31
CA LYS A 367 -16.48 44.81 -6.03
C LYS A 367 -15.20 44.92 -5.22
N GLU A 368 -15.33 45.35 -3.98
CA GLU A 368 -14.31 45.36 -2.95
C GLU A 368 -14.58 44.25 -1.94
N PHE A 369 -13.52 43.64 -1.42
CA PHE A 369 -13.58 42.61 -0.38
C PHE A 369 -12.56 42.94 0.72
N TYR A 370 -13.03 42.97 1.96
CA TYR A 370 -12.23 43.19 3.16
C TYR A 370 -12.02 41.87 3.89
N ILE A 371 -10.76 41.54 4.20
CA ILE A 371 -10.37 40.28 4.83
C ILE A 371 -9.45 40.60 6.02
N PRO A 372 -9.97 40.63 7.25
CA PRO A 372 -9.13 40.78 8.44
C PRO A 372 -8.33 39.48 8.62
N VAL A 373 -7.02 39.60 8.81
CA VAL A 373 -6.12 38.45 8.96
C VAL A 373 -5.71 38.28 10.41
N GLN A 374 -5.08 39.31 10.99
CA GLN A 374 -4.64 39.37 12.40
C GLN A 374 -4.00 38.08 12.93
N ARG A 375 -3.03 37.54 12.17
CA ARG A 375 -2.37 36.25 12.43
C ARG A 375 -0.87 36.32 12.11
N TRP A 376 -0.08 35.52 12.82
CA TRP A 376 1.26 35.17 12.35
C TRP A 376 1.17 34.17 11.19
N LEU A 377 2.07 34.33 10.23
CA LEU A 377 2.46 33.32 9.25
C LEU A 377 3.98 33.12 9.45
N ALA A 378 4.33 32.10 10.24
CA ALA A 378 5.69 31.91 10.75
C ALA A 378 5.82 30.51 11.38
N GLN A 379 6.96 29.84 11.24
CA GLN A 379 7.19 28.53 11.88
C GLN A 379 7.50 28.62 13.38
N ASP A 380 8.00 29.77 13.84
CA ASP A 380 8.47 30.02 15.20
C ASP A 380 7.44 30.74 16.10
N GLN A 381 6.28 31.12 15.56
CA GLN A 381 5.21 31.83 16.26
C GLN A 381 3.87 31.09 16.12
N GLU A 382 2.95 31.32 17.07
CA GLU A 382 1.56 30.84 17.03
C GLU A 382 1.42 29.31 16.75
N ASP A 383 0.70 28.93 15.70
CA ASP A 383 0.48 27.53 15.29
C ASP A 383 1.59 26.97 14.40
N GLY A 384 2.56 27.78 13.97
CA GLY A 384 3.65 27.38 13.10
C GLY A 384 3.32 27.37 11.60
N GLU A 385 2.11 27.75 11.19
CA GLU A 385 1.70 27.74 9.79
C GLU A 385 2.27 28.94 9.01
N ILE A 386 2.81 28.65 7.82
CA ILE A 386 3.36 29.65 6.88
C ILE A 386 2.39 29.97 5.73
N CYS A 387 1.19 29.40 5.79
CA CYS A 387 0.16 29.54 4.76
C CYS A 387 -1.24 29.40 5.39
N ARG A 388 -2.13 30.36 5.13
CA ARG A 388 -3.49 30.39 5.67
C ARG A 388 -4.53 30.61 4.59
N GLU A 389 -5.75 30.17 4.86
CA GLU A 389 -6.91 30.40 4.00
C GLU A 389 -7.94 31.27 4.71
N PHE A 390 -8.56 32.17 3.95
CA PHE A 390 -9.58 33.08 4.47
C PHE A 390 -10.82 33.05 3.57
N PRO A 391 -12.03 32.90 4.14
CA PRO A 391 -13.25 32.97 3.37
C PRO A 391 -13.56 34.43 3.03
N VAL A 392 -14.18 34.66 1.88
CA VAL A 392 -14.73 35.98 1.55
C VAL A 392 -15.98 36.22 2.39
N LEU A 393 -16.11 37.43 2.94
CA LEU A 393 -17.27 37.84 3.72
C LEU A 393 -18.36 38.43 2.81
N ASN A 394 -19.62 38.08 3.09
CA ASN A 394 -20.82 38.64 2.48
C ASN A 394 -21.74 39.15 3.60
N LYS A 395 -22.06 40.45 3.63
CA LYS A 395 -22.81 41.11 4.72
C LYS A 395 -22.26 40.82 6.13
N GLY A 396 -20.95 40.60 6.25
CA GLY A 396 -20.27 40.29 7.52
C GLY A 396 -20.23 38.81 7.92
N GLN A 397 -20.91 37.91 7.19
CA GLN A 397 -20.81 36.46 7.39
C GLN A 397 -19.91 35.82 6.32
N PRO A 398 -19.15 34.77 6.64
CA PRO A 398 -18.28 34.11 5.66
C PRO A 398 -19.10 33.28 4.66
N ILE A 399 -18.74 33.33 3.37
CA ILE A 399 -19.41 32.57 2.30
C ILE A 399 -19.23 31.04 2.47
N LEU A 400 -18.13 30.62 3.09
CA LEU A 400 -17.87 29.25 3.52
C LEU A 400 -17.25 29.30 4.93
N PRO A 401 -17.60 28.39 5.86
CA PRO A 401 -16.97 28.37 7.17
C PRO A 401 -15.48 28.00 7.09
N VAL A 402 -14.72 28.40 8.11
CA VAL A 402 -13.39 27.83 8.39
C VAL A 402 -13.60 26.55 9.18
N THR A 403 -12.88 25.49 8.82
CA THR A 403 -13.06 24.14 9.34
C THR A 403 -11.70 23.56 9.71
N VAL A 404 -11.63 22.94 10.89
CA VAL A 404 -10.46 22.19 11.33
C VAL A 404 -10.75 20.72 11.08
N TYR A 405 -10.20 20.17 10.00
CA TYR A 405 -10.31 18.75 9.69
C TYR A 405 -9.43 17.93 10.64
N GLU A 406 -9.94 16.84 11.18
CA GLU A 406 -9.13 15.90 11.96
C GLU A 406 -8.58 14.82 11.01
N VAL A 407 -7.25 14.77 10.89
CA VAL A 407 -6.53 13.92 9.94
C VAL A 407 -5.81 12.83 10.71
N HIS A 408 -6.33 11.60 10.63
CA HIS A 408 -5.70 10.41 11.16
C HIS A 408 -4.82 9.77 10.07
N VAL A 409 -3.58 9.41 10.41
CA VAL A 409 -2.61 8.84 9.46
C VAL A 409 -2.05 7.54 10.04
N ALA A 410 -2.33 6.41 9.38
CA ALA A 410 -1.90 5.09 9.81
C ALA A 410 -0.58 4.67 9.14
N THR A 411 0.49 4.55 9.93
CA THR A 411 1.78 4.01 9.48
C THR A 411 1.81 2.51 9.76
N GLY A 412 2.07 1.69 8.74
CA GLY A 412 1.85 0.25 8.83
C GLY A 412 2.86 -0.53 9.65
N GLU A 413 2.59 -1.81 9.85
CA GLU A 413 3.37 -2.72 10.72
C GLU A 413 4.59 -3.39 10.04
N ARG A 414 4.91 -3.04 8.79
CA ARG A 414 6.06 -3.63 8.07
C ARG A 414 7.38 -3.26 8.74
N TRP A 415 8.37 -4.13 8.65
CA TRP A 415 9.72 -3.85 9.15
C TRP A 415 10.26 -2.52 8.60
N ASN A 416 10.76 -1.66 9.49
CA ASN A 416 11.22 -0.29 9.19
C ASN A 416 10.17 0.63 8.49
N ALA A 417 8.86 0.41 8.69
CA ALA A 417 7.81 1.23 8.07
C ALA A 417 7.77 2.71 8.49
N GLY A 418 8.30 3.05 9.67
CA GLY A 418 8.20 4.40 10.24
C GLY A 418 9.27 5.37 9.73
N THR A 419 8.94 6.67 9.68
CA THR A 419 9.83 7.70 9.11
C THR A 419 10.10 8.88 10.03
N GLY A 420 11.30 9.47 9.88
CA GLY A 420 11.69 10.75 10.48
C GLY A 420 11.73 11.91 9.48
N ALA A 421 11.19 11.73 8.26
CA ALA A 421 11.07 12.80 7.26
C ALA A 421 9.92 13.77 7.55
N SER A 422 9.99 14.98 7.00
CA SER A 422 8.89 15.95 7.10
C SER A 422 7.72 15.52 6.22
N VAL A 423 6.65 14.98 6.83
CA VAL A 423 5.42 14.58 6.13
C VAL A 423 4.55 15.81 5.81
N TYR A 424 3.92 15.82 4.64
CA TYR A 424 2.97 16.84 4.20
C TYR A 424 1.75 16.22 3.49
N ILE A 425 0.62 16.92 3.57
CA ILE A 425 -0.66 16.54 2.95
C ILE A 425 -1.30 17.75 2.24
N SER A 426 -2.04 17.51 1.16
CA SER A 426 -2.97 18.43 0.52
C SER A 426 -4.32 17.75 0.33
N ILE A 427 -5.39 18.34 0.85
CA ILE A 427 -6.77 17.83 0.73
C ILE A 427 -7.46 18.53 -0.45
N TYR A 428 -8.33 17.82 -1.17
CA TYR A 428 -9.13 18.33 -2.29
C TYR A 428 -10.61 17.94 -2.12
N GLY A 429 -11.49 18.94 -2.23
CA GLY A 429 -12.94 18.77 -2.31
C GLY A 429 -13.55 19.68 -3.38
N GLU A 430 -14.87 19.60 -3.57
CA GLU A 430 -15.61 20.34 -4.61
C GLU A 430 -15.32 21.86 -4.65
N LYS A 431 -15.06 22.45 -3.48
CA LYS A 431 -14.87 23.90 -3.26
C LYS A 431 -13.39 24.29 -3.27
N GLY A 432 -12.52 23.38 -3.73
CA GLY A 432 -11.09 23.58 -3.95
C GLY A 432 -10.20 22.71 -3.06
N ASP A 433 -8.92 23.04 -3.03
CA ASP A 433 -7.91 22.37 -2.21
C ASP A 433 -7.63 23.10 -0.89
N SER A 434 -7.06 22.41 0.11
CA SER A 434 -6.37 23.05 1.25
C SER A 434 -4.99 23.58 0.83
N GLY A 435 -4.40 22.97 -0.20
CA GLY A 435 -2.98 23.05 -0.50
C GLY A 435 -2.12 22.32 0.53
N SER A 436 -0.81 22.32 0.30
CA SER A 436 0.15 21.64 1.17
C SER A 436 0.12 22.20 2.59
N ARG A 437 0.03 21.29 3.57
CA ARG A 437 0.24 21.51 5.01
C ARG A 437 1.27 20.51 5.50
N GLN A 438 2.08 20.89 6.48
CA GLN A 438 3.05 20.00 7.10
C GLN A 438 2.40 19.31 8.31
N LEU A 439 2.67 18.03 8.53
CA LEU A 439 2.13 17.27 9.65
C LEU A 439 3.19 17.16 10.75
N PHE A 440 3.25 18.16 11.64
CA PHE A 440 4.32 18.33 12.65
C PHE A 440 3.85 18.53 14.10
N ARG A 441 2.54 18.63 14.35
CA ARG A 441 1.94 18.67 15.70
C ARG A 441 0.88 17.57 15.83
N SER A 442 1.31 16.35 16.15
CA SER A 442 0.41 15.24 16.52
C SER A 442 -0.03 15.37 17.98
N LYS A 443 -1.09 14.63 18.35
CA LYS A 443 -1.42 14.34 19.76
C LYS A 443 -0.33 13.49 20.47
N ASN A 444 0.52 12.80 19.70
CA ASN A 444 1.60 11.94 20.21
C ASN A 444 2.96 12.67 20.29
N SER A 445 3.82 12.28 21.24
CA SER A 445 5.17 12.89 21.42
C SER A 445 6.17 12.56 20.31
N PHE A 446 5.92 11.48 19.56
CA PHE A 446 6.62 11.09 18.34
C PHE A 446 5.56 10.64 17.34
N SER A 447 5.84 10.80 16.04
CA SER A 447 4.87 10.51 14.98
C SER A 447 5.47 9.66 13.87
N PHE A 448 4.60 8.99 13.13
CA PHE A 448 4.91 8.11 12.00
C PHE A 448 5.83 6.95 12.38
N LEU A 449 5.70 6.42 13.60
CA LEU A 449 6.34 5.16 13.99
C LEU A 449 5.59 3.98 13.35
N ARG A 450 6.29 2.84 13.18
CA ARG A 450 5.69 1.58 12.71
C ARG A 450 4.48 1.20 13.59
N GLY A 451 3.35 0.88 12.96
CA GLY A 451 2.11 0.51 13.65
C GLY A 451 1.31 1.68 14.25
N GLN A 452 1.83 2.91 14.19
CA GLN A 452 1.21 4.06 14.83
C GLN A 452 0.15 4.70 13.93
N THR A 453 -1.03 4.98 14.50
CA THR A 453 -1.96 5.97 13.95
C THR A 453 -1.73 7.30 14.65
N ASP A 454 -1.23 8.28 13.90
CA ASP A 454 -1.11 9.67 14.37
C ASP A 454 -2.35 10.48 14.03
N THR A 455 -2.56 11.58 14.75
CA THR A 455 -3.75 12.43 14.61
C THR A 455 -3.37 13.90 14.65
N PHE A 456 -3.73 14.61 13.58
CA PHE A 456 -3.37 16.00 13.32
C PHE A 456 -4.62 16.85 13.09
N SER A 457 -4.52 18.15 13.37
CA SER A 457 -5.58 19.13 13.10
C SER A 457 -5.19 20.02 11.93
N LEU A 458 -6.06 20.16 10.92
CA LEU A 458 -5.76 20.91 9.69
C LEU A 458 -6.82 21.98 9.41
N GLU A 459 -6.45 23.25 9.59
CA GLU A 459 -7.32 24.40 9.30
C GLU A 459 -7.35 24.74 7.79
N ALA A 460 -8.56 24.77 7.23
CA ALA A 460 -8.84 25.22 5.87
C ALA A 460 -10.24 25.85 5.78
N VAL A 461 -10.52 26.60 4.72
CA VAL A 461 -11.91 27.01 4.43
C VAL A 461 -12.64 25.81 3.81
N HIS A 462 -13.82 25.49 4.34
CA HIS A 462 -14.57 24.26 4.08
C HIS A 462 -14.58 23.82 2.60
N LEU A 463 -13.96 22.68 2.33
CA LEU A 463 -13.64 22.21 0.97
C LEU A 463 -14.83 21.59 0.24
N GLY A 464 -15.97 21.39 0.89
CA GLY A 464 -17.09 20.64 0.32
C GLY A 464 -16.87 19.14 0.50
N ASP A 465 -17.54 18.32 -0.32
CA ASP A 465 -17.31 16.89 -0.27
C ASP A 465 -15.89 16.56 -0.76
N LEU A 466 -15.15 15.80 0.04
CA LEU A 466 -13.76 15.46 -0.24
C LEU A 466 -13.71 14.32 -1.24
N TYR A 467 -12.85 14.42 -2.25
CA TYR A 467 -12.68 13.38 -3.27
C TYR A 467 -11.23 12.90 -3.43
N LYS A 468 -10.25 13.62 -2.86
CA LYS A 468 -8.82 13.33 -3.07
C LYS A 468 -7.91 13.93 -1.99
N ILE A 469 -6.79 13.26 -1.72
CA ILE A 469 -5.61 13.83 -1.07
C ILE A 469 -4.34 13.62 -1.91
N VAL A 470 -3.32 14.44 -1.64
CA VAL A 470 -1.94 14.19 -2.04
C VAL A 470 -1.10 14.20 -0.77
N ILE A 471 -0.41 13.10 -0.46
CA ILE A 471 0.37 12.93 0.77
C ILE A 471 1.77 12.40 0.45
N GLY A 472 2.79 12.85 1.19
CA GLY A 472 4.17 12.45 0.97
C GLY A 472 5.15 13.05 1.99
N HIS A 473 6.45 12.88 1.74
CA HIS A 473 7.50 13.41 2.62
C HIS A 473 8.67 14.04 1.83
N ASP A 474 9.62 14.65 2.55
CA ASP A 474 10.75 15.40 1.98
C ASP A 474 11.95 14.55 1.53
N GLY A 475 12.04 13.28 1.98
CA GLY A 475 13.17 12.39 1.73
C GLY A 475 14.50 12.81 2.38
N VAL A 476 14.49 13.68 3.40
CA VAL A 476 15.70 14.27 3.99
C VAL A 476 16.26 13.40 5.13
N GLY A 477 16.91 12.30 4.77
CA GLY A 477 17.65 11.47 5.73
C GLY A 477 17.98 10.06 5.23
N PRO A 478 18.92 9.34 5.88
CA PRO A 478 19.25 7.98 5.52
C PRO A 478 18.23 6.98 6.10
N GLY A 479 17.45 6.34 5.23
CA GLY A 479 16.49 5.29 5.62
C GLY A 479 15.08 5.79 5.94
N ASN A 480 14.72 6.98 5.45
CA ASN A 480 13.41 7.63 5.70
C ASN A 480 12.23 7.04 4.89
N GLY A 481 12.33 5.80 4.41
CA GLY A 481 11.22 5.11 3.76
C GLY A 481 10.02 5.02 4.69
N TRP A 482 8.83 5.32 4.17
CA TRP A 482 7.60 5.35 4.96
C TRP A 482 6.57 4.41 4.36
N PHE A 483 6.12 3.39 5.10
CA PHE A 483 5.01 2.54 4.66
C PHE A 483 3.70 3.10 5.20
N LEU A 484 3.01 3.87 4.38
CA LEU A 484 1.70 4.44 4.67
C LEU A 484 0.63 3.39 4.34
N ASP A 485 -0.17 3.00 5.34
CA ASP A 485 -1.34 2.15 5.12
C ASP A 485 -2.50 2.99 4.60
N ASP A 486 -2.96 4.00 5.35
CA ASP A 486 -4.10 4.83 4.97
C ASP A 486 -4.17 6.16 5.73
N VAL A 487 -5.06 7.03 5.26
CA VAL A 487 -5.43 8.30 5.91
C VAL A 487 -6.94 8.34 6.07
N VAL A 488 -7.45 8.72 7.24
CA VAL A 488 -8.87 9.00 7.48
C VAL A 488 -9.03 10.46 7.88
N ILE A 489 -9.91 11.18 7.19
CA ILE A 489 -10.16 12.60 7.43
C ILE A 489 -11.60 12.78 7.91
N LYS A 490 -11.76 13.36 9.10
CA LYS A 490 -13.07 13.71 9.67
C LYS A 490 -13.37 15.18 9.40
N ASP A 491 -14.56 15.44 8.86
CA ASP A 491 -15.12 16.78 8.72
C ASP A 491 -16.13 17.05 9.85
N PRO A 492 -15.80 17.91 10.83
CA PRO A 492 -16.71 18.20 11.94
C PRO A 492 -17.91 19.08 11.56
N VAL A 493 -17.97 19.63 10.34
CA VAL A 493 -19.13 20.43 9.87
C VAL A 493 -20.19 19.55 9.23
N THR A 494 -19.80 18.53 8.46
CA THR A 494 -20.73 17.55 7.88
C THR A 494 -20.88 16.27 8.70
N ASN A 495 -20.04 16.07 9.73
CA ASN A 495 -19.90 14.84 10.51
C ASN A 495 -19.66 13.59 9.62
N ARG A 496 -18.89 13.78 8.53
CA ARG A 496 -18.49 12.72 7.60
C ARG A 496 -17.04 12.32 7.81
N GLU A 497 -16.75 11.05 7.56
CA GLU A 497 -15.38 10.51 7.54
C GLU A 497 -15.03 10.03 6.13
N TYR A 498 -13.82 10.38 5.67
CA TYR A 498 -13.33 10.09 4.32
C TYR A 498 -12.04 9.27 4.42
N ALA A 499 -12.03 8.05 3.87
CA ALA A 499 -10.89 7.14 3.93
C ALA A 499 -10.10 7.13 2.60
N PHE A 500 -8.77 7.09 2.72
CA PHE A 500 -7.81 7.13 1.60
C PHE A 500 -6.73 6.06 1.79
N PHE A 501 -6.91 4.91 1.14
CA PHE A 501 -5.98 3.78 1.25
C PHE A 501 -4.73 3.95 0.40
N CYS A 502 -3.59 3.44 0.88
CA CYS A 502 -2.28 3.53 0.24
C CYS A 502 -1.55 2.17 0.23
N HIS A 503 -1.42 1.52 1.39
CA HIS A 503 -0.76 0.21 1.63
C HIS A 503 0.57 0.02 0.88
N ARG A 504 1.41 1.05 0.84
CA ARG A 504 2.59 1.12 -0.03
C ARG A 504 3.75 1.88 0.58
N TRP A 505 4.95 1.56 0.10
CA TRP A 505 6.13 2.34 0.40
C TRP A 505 6.08 3.70 -0.31
N LEU A 506 6.49 4.70 0.47
CA LEU A 506 6.89 6.03 0.06
C LEU A 506 8.42 6.10 0.27
N ASP A 507 9.18 5.53 -0.67
CA ASP A 507 10.66 5.57 -0.69
C ASP A 507 11.12 5.75 -2.16
N GLN A 508 12.38 6.14 -2.38
CA GLN A 508 13.04 6.15 -3.68
C GLN A 508 13.71 4.78 -4.01
N GLY A 509 13.85 3.90 -3.02
CA GLY A 509 14.45 2.56 -3.15
C GLY A 509 13.45 1.39 -3.20
N GLU A 510 12.24 1.57 -2.68
CA GLU A 510 11.19 0.54 -2.56
C GLU A 510 9.94 0.88 -3.42
N ASP A 511 9.05 -0.10 -3.60
CA ASP A 511 7.87 -0.07 -4.48
C ASP A 511 8.15 0.54 -5.88
N ASP A 512 7.67 1.76 -6.16
CA ASP A 512 7.80 2.45 -7.44
C ASP A 512 8.68 3.71 -7.38
N GLY A 513 9.48 3.87 -6.31
CA GLY A 513 10.46 4.94 -6.17
C GLY A 513 9.88 6.34 -5.91
N LYS A 514 8.60 6.44 -5.50
CA LYS A 514 7.92 7.71 -5.19
C LYS A 514 7.84 7.96 -3.68
N ILE A 515 8.15 9.18 -3.27
CA ILE A 515 7.99 9.67 -1.87
C ILE A 515 6.69 10.45 -1.63
N ALA A 516 5.76 10.44 -2.60
CA ALA A 516 4.43 11.04 -2.49
C ALA A 516 3.42 10.28 -3.37
N ARG A 517 2.14 10.26 -2.94
CA ARG A 517 1.01 9.63 -3.63
C ARG A 517 -0.14 10.62 -3.80
N GLU A 518 -0.92 10.40 -4.85
CA GLU A 518 -2.25 10.99 -5.05
C GLU A 518 -3.26 9.87 -4.79
N LEU A 519 -4.17 10.06 -3.84
CA LEU A 519 -5.11 9.05 -3.33
C LEU A 519 -6.54 9.61 -3.39
N HIS A 520 -7.51 8.77 -3.74
CA HIS A 520 -8.90 9.17 -3.94
C HIS A 520 -9.83 8.56 -2.88
N VAL A 521 -10.96 9.22 -2.63
CA VAL A 521 -12.07 8.63 -1.87
C VAL A 521 -12.72 7.54 -2.72
N MET A 522 -13.11 6.43 -2.10
CA MET A 522 -13.95 5.41 -2.75
C MET A 522 -15.42 5.65 -2.40
N ASP A 523 -16.34 5.51 -3.35
CA ASP A 523 -17.71 6.04 -3.26
C ASP A 523 -18.54 5.51 -2.07
N ASN A 524 -18.18 4.36 -1.49
CA ASN A 524 -18.87 3.79 -0.32
C ASN A 524 -18.35 4.30 1.05
N SER A 525 -17.37 5.23 1.10
CA SER A 525 -16.52 5.48 2.29
C SER A 525 -17.23 5.90 3.60
N ILE A 526 -18.47 6.41 3.54
CA ILE A 526 -19.16 7.06 4.69
C ILE A 526 -19.34 6.14 5.91
N ILE A 527 -19.28 4.81 5.73
CA ILE A 527 -19.58 3.80 6.78
C ILE A 527 -18.30 3.14 7.36
N PHE A 528 -17.13 3.31 6.74
CA PHE A 528 -16.04 2.32 6.87
C PHE A 528 -15.16 2.39 8.12
N ALA A 529 -15.30 3.40 9.01
CA ALA A 529 -14.49 3.48 10.22
C ALA A 529 -14.72 2.29 11.18
N SER A 530 -15.97 1.84 11.33
CA SER A 530 -16.32 0.64 12.11
C SER A 530 -15.87 -0.64 11.41
N GLN A 531 -16.11 -0.76 10.10
CA GLN A 531 -15.73 -1.95 9.32
C GLN A 531 -14.21 -2.15 9.24
N LYS A 532 -13.42 -1.07 9.20
CA LYS A 532 -11.96 -1.14 9.32
C LYS A 532 -11.53 -1.61 10.71
N LEU A 533 -12.15 -1.10 11.77
CA LEU A 533 -11.89 -1.57 13.14
C LEU A 533 -12.20 -3.06 13.27
N GLU A 534 -13.28 -3.54 12.65
CA GLU A 534 -13.61 -4.96 12.57
C GLU A 534 -12.64 -5.77 11.71
N LEU A 535 -12.19 -5.26 10.55
CA LEU A 535 -11.25 -5.98 9.69
C LEU A 535 -9.89 -6.14 10.41
N ASN A 536 -9.36 -5.05 10.99
CA ASN A 536 -8.15 -5.10 11.79
C ASN A 536 -8.31 -6.01 13.02
N ARG A 537 -9.49 -6.04 13.67
CA ARG A 537 -9.81 -7.01 14.73
C ARG A 537 -9.85 -8.44 14.20
N LYS A 538 -10.43 -8.70 13.02
CA LYS A 538 -10.50 -10.02 12.38
C LYS A 538 -9.10 -10.54 12.01
N GLU A 539 -8.22 -9.70 11.46
CA GLU A 539 -6.83 -10.07 11.14
C GLU A 539 -5.98 -10.26 12.39
N THR A 540 -6.02 -9.33 13.35
CA THR A 540 -5.29 -9.46 14.62
C THR A 540 -5.77 -10.69 15.40
N TRP A 541 -7.09 -10.96 15.40
CA TRP A 541 -7.65 -12.19 15.96
C TRP A 541 -7.20 -13.43 15.18
N ALA A 542 -7.16 -13.41 13.85
CA ALA A 542 -6.66 -14.55 13.06
C ALA A 542 -5.22 -14.92 13.43
N ALA A 543 -4.36 -13.90 13.66
CA ALA A 543 -2.97 -14.06 14.07
C ALA A 543 -2.81 -14.52 15.53
N GLU A 544 -3.68 -14.10 16.45
CA GLU A 544 -3.49 -14.28 17.91
C GLU A 544 -4.48 -15.25 18.59
N ARG A 545 -5.55 -15.70 17.89
CA ARG A 545 -6.55 -16.68 18.40
C ARG A 545 -5.95 -17.99 18.89
N TRP A 546 -4.76 -18.36 18.41
CA TRP A 546 -4.02 -19.55 18.86
C TRP A 546 -3.77 -19.53 20.37
N LYS A 547 -3.68 -18.34 20.99
CA LYS A 547 -3.56 -18.16 22.45
C LYS A 547 -4.83 -18.64 23.17
N PHE A 548 -5.99 -18.40 22.60
CA PHE A 548 -7.31 -18.62 23.21
C PHE A 548 -7.99 -19.93 22.76
N MET A 549 -7.21 -20.92 22.34
CA MET A 549 -7.73 -22.25 22.02
C MET A 549 -7.96 -23.09 23.29
N LYS A 550 -9.06 -23.84 23.33
CA LYS A 550 -9.38 -24.78 24.41
C LYS A 550 -8.21 -25.74 24.69
N GLY A 551 -7.84 -25.85 25.97
CA GLY A 551 -6.71 -26.64 26.46
C GLY A 551 -5.44 -25.84 26.75
N ASN A 552 -5.35 -24.57 26.32
CA ASN A 552 -4.23 -23.70 26.69
C ASN A 552 -4.37 -23.18 28.13
N THR A 553 -3.24 -23.11 28.85
CA THR A 553 -3.13 -22.33 30.10
C THR A 553 -2.55 -20.94 29.80
N LEU A 554 -3.19 -19.91 30.34
CA LEU A 554 -2.88 -18.49 30.17
C LEU A 554 -2.52 -17.81 31.49
N GLN A 555 -1.82 -16.68 31.38
CA GLN A 555 -1.65 -15.67 32.43
C GLN A 555 -1.94 -14.30 31.81
N PHE A 556 -2.71 -13.45 32.50
CA PHE A 556 -3.03 -12.09 32.09
C PHE A 556 -2.17 -11.11 32.89
N TYR A 557 -1.40 -10.26 32.21
CA TYR A 557 -0.50 -9.28 32.82
C TYR A 557 -1.02 -7.86 32.56
N ASN A 558 -1.16 -7.03 33.60
CA ASN A 558 -1.57 -5.64 33.44
C ASN A 558 -0.37 -4.69 33.49
N ARG A 559 -0.31 -3.74 32.55
CA ARG A 559 0.82 -2.78 32.44
C ARG A 559 0.81 -1.68 33.50
N LEU A 560 -0.36 -1.28 34.00
CA LEU A 560 -0.50 -0.22 35.01
C LEU A 560 -0.05 -0.72 36.39
N THR A 561 -0.44 -1.94 36.77
CA THR A 561 -0.05 -2.53 38.07
C THR A 561 1.33 -3.18 38.05
N GLY A 562 1.80 -3.61 36.87
CA GLY A 562 2.98 -4.46 36.73
C GLY A 562 2.80 -5.89 37.26
N GLY A 563 1.56 -6.29 37.56
CA GLY A 563 1.19 -7.58 38.14
C GLY A 563 0.36 -8.46 37.20
N PHE A 564 0.13 -9.69 37.63
CA PHE A 564 -0.74 -10.66 36.95
C PHE A 564 -2.12 -10.72 37.60
N VAL A 565 -3.16 -10.94 36.78
CA VAL A 565 -4.53 -11.21 37.26
C VAL A 565 -4.53 -12.51 38.06
N ARG A 566 -5.22 -12.53 39.19
CA ARG A 566 -5.41 -13.70 40.06
C ARG A 566 -6.87 -13.90 40.40
N LEU A 567 -7.28 -15.16 40.53
CA LEU A 567 -8.59 -15.53 41.08
C LEU A 567 -8.38 -16.36 42.35
N HIS A 568 -8.81 -15.81 43.48
CA HIS A 568 -8.64 -16.40 44.82
C HIS A 568 -9.73 -17.44 45.16
N PRO A 569 -9.48 -18.34 46.14
CA PRO A 569 -10.46 -19.35 46.56
C PRO A 569 -11.78 -18.83 47.14
N ASP A 570 -11.87 -17.54 47.46
CA ASP A 570 -13.09 -16.87 47.95
C ASP A 570 -13.91 -16.19 46.83
N GLY A 571 -13.47 -16.31 45.57
CA GLY A 571 -14.09 -15.67 44.42
C GLY A 571 -13.64 -14.22 44.16
N THR A 572 -12.72 -13.68 44.96
CA THR A 572 -12.16 -12.34 44.72
C THR A 572 -11.09 -12.35 43.62
N VAL A 573 -10.95 -11.22 42.92
CA VAL A 573 -10.02 -11.03 41.81
C VAL A 573 -9.16 -9.79 42.05
N ASP A 574 -7.86 -9.90 41.74
CA ASP A 574 -6.92 -8.77 41.73
C ASP A 574 -5.96 -8.87 40.52
N ALA A 575 -5.16 -7.83 40.29
CA ALA A 575 -4.10 -7.80 39.28
C ALA A 575 -2.72 -7.44 39.85
N ILE A 576 -2.42 -7.90 41.07
CA ILE A 576 -1.12 -7.68 41.75
C ILE A 576 -0.29 -8.97 41.90
N GLY A 577 -0.66 -10.03 41.19
CA GLY A 577 -0.01 -11.34 41.28
C GLY A 577 1.41 -11.39 40.75
N GLU A 578 2.26 -12.19 41.39
CA GLU A 578 3.56 -12.55 40.82
C GLU A 578 3.43 -13.54 39.66
N LYS A 579 4.39 -13.52 38.75
CA LYS A 579 4.49 -14.42 37.59
C LYS A 579 4.45 -15.92 37.96
N THR A 580 4.88 -16.27 39.17
CA THR A 580 4.92 -17.63 39.72
C THR A 580 3.73 -17.97 40.61
N ASP A 581 2.77 -17.06 40.79
CA ASP A 581 1.56 -17.31 41.57
C ASP A 581 0.67 -18.34 40.87
N LYS A 582 0.26 -19.37 41.61
CA LYS A 582 -0.59 -20.47 41.11
C LYS A 582 -2.04 -20.02 40.85
N TYR A 583 -2.51 -18.97 41.52
CA TYR A 583 -3.85 -18.40 41.35
C TYR A 583 -3.94 -17.47 40.13
N GLY A 584 -2.81 -17.11 39.52
CA GLY A 584 -2.72 -16.34 38.27
C GLY A 584 -2.60 -17.18 36.99
N LEU A 585 -3.11 -18.41 37.03
CA LEU A 585 -3.12 -19.36 35.90
C LEU A 585 -4.57 -19.72 35.54
N PHE A 586 -4.93 -19.52 34.26
CA PHE A 586 -6.28 -19.77 33.76
C PHE A 586 -6.26 -20.73 32.57
N ASP A 587 -7.02 -21.82 32.62
CA ASP A 587 -7.20 -22.72 31.48
C ASP A 587 -8.40 -22.28 30.64
N VAL A 588 -8.20 -22.24 29.32
CA VAL A 588 -9.30 -22.06 28.36
C VAL A 588 -10.06 -23.38 28.26
N ILE A 589 -11.27 -23.44 28.81
CA ILE A 589 -12.09 -24.66 28.83
C ILE A 589 -13.20 -24.67 27.75
N PHE A 590 -13.50 -23.51 27.19
CA PHE A 590 -14.44 -23.29 26.09
C PHE A 590 -13.95 -22.11 25.25
N ASN A 591 -14.08 -22.21 23.92
CA ASN A 591 -13.95 -21.08 23.02
C ASN A 591 -14.88 -21.26 21.79
N ARG A 592 -15.65 -20.22 21.44
CA ARG A 592 -16.48 -20.13 20.21
C ARG A 592 -16.24 -18.74 19.59
N GLY A 593 -15.62 -18.70 18.41
CA GLY A 593 -15.16 -17.43 17.84
C GLY A 593 -14.13 -16.79 18.76
N ASN A 594 -14.44 -15.60 19.29
CA ASN A 594 -13.67 -14.91 20.34
C ASN A 594 -14.31 -14.94 21.73
N ILE A 595 -15.45 -15.62 21.92
CA ILE A 595 -16.03 -15.87 23.24
C ILE A 595 -15.28 -17.04 23.88
N CYS A 596 -14.82 -16.85 25.13
CA CYS A 596 -14.01 -17.82 25.88
C CYS A 596 -14.51 -17.94 27.32
N ILE A 597 -14.25 -19.10 27.96
CA ILE A 597 -14.39 -19.26 29.42
C ILE A 597 -13.01 -19.59 30.01
N PHE A 598 -12.58 -18.78 30.98
CA PHE A 598 -11.27 -18.87 31.65
C PHE A 598 -11.43 -19.48 33.05
N GLN A 599 -11.22 -20.79 33.18
CA GLN A 599 -11.29 -21.50 34.46
C GLN A 599 -9.96 -21.37 35.22
N SER A 600 -9.98 -21.24 36.54
CA SER A 600 -8.75 -21.27 37.34
C SER A 600 -8.07 -22.64 37.21
N HIS A 601 -6.78 -22.64 36.86
CA HIS A 601 -5.96 -23.85 36.70
C HIS A 601 -5.79 -24.61 38.03
N GLU A 602 -5.79 -23.87 39.14
CA GLU A 602 -5.73 -24.36 40.51
C GLU A 602 -7.15 -24.66 41.05
N ILE A 603 -8.09 -23.71 40.90
CA ILE A 603 -9.42 -23.77 41.49
C ILE A 603 -10.43 -24.24 40.43
N ARG A 604 -10.41 -25.55 40.14
CA ARG A 604 -11.13 -26.21 39.03
C ARG A 604 -12.66 -26.07 38.97
N HIS A 605 -13.27 -25.44 39.96
CA HIS A 605 -14.70 -25.17 40.00
C HIS A 605 -15.05 -23.68 39.82
N LEU A 606 -14.07 -22.78 39.76
CA LEU A 606 -14.27 -21.35 39.52
C LEU A 606 -13.71 -20.92 38.15
N SER A 607 -14.48 -20.07 37.47
CA SER A 607 -14.11 -19.35 36.26
C SER A 607 -14.18 -17.85 36.47
N LEU A 608 -13.29 -17.11 35.82
CA LEU A 608 -13.36 -15.65 35.78
C LEU A 608 -14.69 -15.22 35.12
N ALA A 609 -15.40 -14.30 35.77
CA ALA A 609 -16.73 -13.87 35.41
C ALA A 609 -16.89 -12.36 35.55
N ILE A 610 -17.88 -11.79 34.85
CA ILE A 610 -18.44 -10.47 35.11
C ILE A 610 -19.91 -10.67 35.44
N ASP A 611 -20.33 -10.27 36.64
CA ASP A 611 -21.71 -10.38 37.12
C ASP A 611 -22.11 -9.05 37.77
N ASN A 612 -23.20 -8.45 37.32
CA ASN A 612 -23.68 -7.14 37.80
C ASN A 612 -22.55 -6.09 37.85
N SER A 613 -21.86 -5.92 36.70
CA SER A 613 -20.67 -5.06 36.50
C SER A 613 -19.42 -5.39 37.36
N ASN A 614 -19.48 -6.39 38.24
CA ASN A 614 -18.37 -6.77 39.12
C ASN A 614 -17.59 -7.98 38.59
N VAL A 615 -16.26 -7.90 38.63
CA VAL A 615 -15.37 -9.01 38.22
C VAL A 615 -15.13 -9.96 39.40
N THR A 616 -15.46 -11.24 39.23
CA THR A 616 -15.42 -12.23 40.31
C THR A 616 -15.15 -13.65 39.75
N GLY A 617 -15.02 -14.65 40.64
CA GLY A 617 -14.96 -16.06 40.29
C GLY A 617 -16.27 -16.77 40.55
N MET A 618 -16.90 -17.32 39.51
CA MET A 618 -18.17 -18.05 39.61
C MET A 618 -18.05 -19.51 39.15
N ALA A 619 -19.04 -20.33 39.51
CA ALA A 619 -19.15 -21.69 39.00
C ALA A 619 -19.25 -21.70 37.45
N THR A 620 -18.42 -22.51 36.81
CA THR A 620 -18.41 -22.67 35.35
C THR A 620 -19.80 -23.06 34.81
N GLY A 621 -20.33 -22.30 33.84
CA GLY A 621 -21.53 -22.68 33.07
C GLY A 621 -22.69 -21.68 33.07
N GLY A 622 -22.58 -20.57 33.80
CA GLY A 622 -23.50 -19.43 33.66
C GLY A 622 -23.02 -18.41 32.63
N ALA A 623 -23.94 -17.65 32.02
CA ALA A 623 -23.61 -16.64 30.99
C ALA A 623 -22.59 -15.59 31.48
N CYS A 624 -22.60 -15.25 32.77
CA CYS A 624 -21.63 -14.36 33.42
C CYS A 624 -20.17 -14.84 33.31
N THR A 625 -19.95 -16.14 33.04
CA THR A 625 -18.60 -16.75 32.83
C THR A 625 -18.14 -16.73 31.36
N GLU A 626 -19.00 -16.35 30.41
CA GLU A 626 -18.63 -16.20 29.00
C GLU A 626 -18.09 -14.78 28.75
N LEU A 627 -16.80 -14.71 28.40
CA LEU A 627 -16.09 -13.45 28.19
C LEU A 627 -15.66 -13.33 26.72
N ARG A 628 -16.07 -12.25 26.06
CA ARG A 628 -15.68 -11.91 24.69
C ARG A 628 -14.29 -11.26 24.73
N VAL A 629 -13.33 -11.88 24.04
CA VAL A 629 -11.97 -11.37 23.94
C VAL A 629 -11.90 -10.32 22.83
N LEU A 630 -11.55 -9.08 23.19
CA LEU A 630 -11.32 -7.98 22.27
C LEU A 630 -9.82 -7.70 22.20
N TYR A 631 -9.12 -8.43 21.34
CA TYR A 631 -7.66 -8.29 21.15
C TYR A 631 -7.33 -7.03 20.32
N GLN A 632 -6.28 -6.33 20.70
CA GLN A 632 -5.88 -5.02 20.17
C GLN A 632 -4.53 -5.07 19.45
N HIS A 633 -4.25 -4.02 18.66
CA HIS A 633 -3.04 -3.93 17.82
C HIS A 633 -1.73 -3.80 18.63
N ASP A 634 -1.80 -3.41 19.91
CA ASP A 634 -0.66 -3.23 20.82
C ASP A 634 -0.28 -4.53 21.58
N HIS A 635 -0.86 -5.66 21.18
CA HIS A 635 -0.77 -6.98 21.81
C HIS A 635 -1.46 -7.11 23.19
N CYS A 636 -2.38 -6.22 23.55
CA CYS A 636 -3.28 -6.41 24.69
C CYS A 636 -4.61 -7.06 24.30
N ALA A 637 -5.30 -7.63 25.29
CA ALA A 637 -6.70 -8.04 25.22
C ALA A 637 -7.52 -7.27 26.26
N LEU A 638 -8.73 -6.87 25.88
CA LEU A 638 -9.80 -6.60 26.84
C LEU A 638 -10.67 -7.86 26.97
N LEU A 639 -11.24 -8.07 28.16
CA LEU A 639 -12.18 -9.15 28.45
C LEU A 639 -13.54 -8.53 28.75
N GLU A 640 -14.50 -8.69 27.83
CA GLU A 640 -15.84 -8.09 27.87
C GLU A 640 -16.89 -9.12 28.28
N SER A 641 -17.93 -8.71 29.03
CA SER A 641 -19.09 -9.56 29.33
C SER A 641 -19.87 -9.90 28.06
N VAL A 642 -20.19 -11.18 27.85
CA VAL A 642 -21.14 -11.57 26.80
C VAL A 642 -22.58 -11.23 27.21
N LEU A 643 -22.88 -11.27 28.51
CA LEU A 643 -24.20 -10.96 29.07
C LEU A 643 -24.50 -9.45 29.01
N ASP A 644 -23.51 -8.61 29.34
CA ASP A 644 -23.64 -7.16 29.47
C ASP A 644 -22.60 -6.42 28.60
N PRO A 645 -22.77 -6.35 27.27
CA PRO A 645 -21.81 -5.71 26.36
C PRO A 645 -21.42 -4.28 26.77
N GLY A 646 -20.14 -3.93 26.57
CA GLY A 646 -19.53 -2.70 27.06
C GLY A 646 -18.85 -2.83 28.44
N HIS A 647 -19.31 -3.74 29.32
CA HIS A 647 -18.65 -3.99 30.60
C HIS A 647 -17.42 -4.87 30.39
N VAL A 648 -16.26 -4.40 30.87
CA VAL A 648 -14.96 -5.05 30.69
C VAL A 648 -14.19 -5.12 32.00
N VAL A 649 -13.38 -6.17 32.16
CA VAL A 649 -12.47 -6.30 33.31
C VAL A 649 -11.59 -5.04 33.41
N THR A 650 -11.75 -4.29 34.50
CA THR A 650 -11.11 -2.99 34.73
C THR A 650 -10.41 -3.00 36.07
N VAL A 651 -9.16 -2.54 36.11
CA VAL A 651 -8.33 -2.46 37.32
C VAL A 651 -7.85 -1.04 37.58
N ASP A 652 -7.74 -0.67 38.85
CA ASP A 652 -7.11 0.57 39.28
C ASP A 652 -5.58 0.47 39.35
N HIS A 653 -4.91 1.60 39.62
CA HIS A 653 -3.46 1.65 39.83
C HIS A 653 -2.97 0.96 41.12
N HIS A 654 -3.87 0.47 41.98
CA HIS A 654 -3.56 -0.41 43.11
C HIS A 654 -3.75 -1.90 42.75
N GLY A 655 -4.26 -2.20 41.56
CA GLY A 655 -4.55 -3.54 41.05
C GLY A 655 -5.77 -4.21 41.68
N LYS A 656 -6.67 -3.41 42.26
CA LYS A 656 -8.02 -3.85 42.63
C LYS A 656 -8.94 -3.74 41.41
N ILE A 657 -9.97 -4.57 41.34
CA ILE A 657 -11.09 -4.37 40.42
C ILE A 657 -11.80 -3.05 40.74
N ALA A 658 -12.05 -2.25 39.70
CA ALA A 658 -12.79 -1.00 39.79
C ALA A 658 -14.31 -1.23 39.64
N ASP A 659 -15.10 -0.52 40.45
CA ASP A 659 -16.55 -0.40 40.31
C ASP A 659 -16.89 0.92 39.60
N GLU A 660 -17.97 0.94 38.82
CA GLU A 660 -18.36 2.09 37.99
C GLU A 660 -18.73 3.32 38.83
N SER A 661 -19.02 3.14 40.12
CA SER A 661 -19.42 4.22 41.02
C SER A 661 -18.27 5.10 41.54
N SER A 662 -16.99 4.71 41.38
CA SER A 662 -15.93 5.26 42.25
C SER A 662 -14.52 5.47 41.64
N ALA A 663 -14.40 6.21 40.53
CA ALA A 663 -13.16 6.92 40.17
C ALA A 663 -13.39 8.03 39.13
N GLY A 664 -12.44 8.98 39.01
CA GLY A 664 -12.32 9.81 37.80
C GLY A 664 -11.67 9.01 36.66
N TYR A 665 -11.79 9.48 35.42
CA TYR A 665 -11.27 8.78 34.22
C TYR A 665 -9.73 8.67 34.10
N ALA A 666 -8.97 9.09 35.10
CA ALA A 666 -7.54 8.86 35.20
C ALA A 666 -7.25 7.65 36.10
N ASP A 667 -6.13 6.97 35.85
CA ASP A 667 -5.57 5.90 36.70
C ASP A 667 -6.36 4.57 36.74
N LEU A 668 -7.20 4.30 35.72
CA LEU A 668 -7.80 2.99 35.44
C LEU A 668 -7.17 2.33 34.19
N SER A 669 -7.10 1.00 34.17
CA SER A 669 -6.63 0.20 33.03
C SER A 669 -7.59 -0.94 32.69
N LYS A 670 -7.76 -1.20 31.39
CA LYS A 670 -8.64 -2.24 30.82
C LYS A 670 -7.88 -3.27 29.97
N GLU A 671 -6.55 -3.16 29.95
CA GLU A 671 -5.66 -3.82 29.00
C GLU A 671 -4.83 -4.93 29.67
N PHE A 672 -4.85 -6.12 29.07
CA PHE A 672 -4.08 -7.28 29.59
C PHE A 672 -3.21 -7.91 28.50
N VAL A 673 -1.90 -7.94 28.72
CA VAL A 673 -0.96 -8.68 27.88
C VAL A 673 -1.09 -10.17 28.20
N VAL A 674 -1.36 -10.99 27.18
CA VAL A 674 -1.71 -12.42 27.37
C VAL A 674 -0.52 -13.34 27.12
N PHE A 675 -0.11 -14.08 28.15
CA PHE A 675 1.00 -15.03 28.10
C PHE A 675 0.52 -16.49 28.14
N VAL A 676 0.89 -17.27 27.12
CA VAL A 676 0.62 -18.72 27.08
C VAL A 676 1.72 -19.49 27.83
N LYS A 677 1.31 -20.50 28.61
CA LYS A 677 2.22 -21.48 29.26
C LYS A 677 2.74 -22.45 28.20
N GLY A 678 3.95 -23.00 28.39
CA GLY A 678 4.45 -24.08 27.54
C GLY A 678 5.00 -23.73 26.14
N VAL A 679 5.01 -22.46 25.72
CA VAL A 679 5.51 -22.02 24.38
C VAL A 679 6.88 -22.59 24.00
N PHE A 680 7.82 -22.64 24.96
CA PHE A 680 9.18 -23.18 24.77
C PHE A 680 9.35 -24.52 25.49
N LEU A 681 8.39 -25.44 25.32
CA LEU A 681 8.55 -26.86 25.68
C LEU A 681 9.48 -27.58 24.69
N ASN A 682 9.94 -28.77 25.08
CA ASN A 682 10.87 -29.53 24.27
C ASN A 682 10.17 -30.12 23.04
N SER A 683 10.80 -30.01 21.87
CA SER A 683 10.20 -30.31 20.56
C SER A 683 8.92 -29.52 20.22
N ALA A 684 8.70 -28.36 20.85
CA ALA A 684 7.70 -27.40 20.38
C ALA A 684 8.13 -26.86 19.02
N VAL A 685 7.18 -26.53 18.14
CA VAL A 685 7.43 -25.76 16.91
C VAL A 685 6.84 -24.37 17.11
N VAL A 686 7.69 -23.35 16.99
CA VAL A 686 7.33 -21.94 17.15
C VAL A 686 7.69 -21.13 15.93
N LEU A 687 6.88 -20.12 15.63
CA LEU A 687 7.22 -19.02 14.75
C LEU A 687 7.70 -17.85 15.63
N LEU A 688 8.77 -17.18 15.19
CA LEU A 688 9.31 -15.98 15.84
C LEU A 688 8.93 -14.74 15.00
N ALA A 689 7.71 -14.24 15.20
CA ALA A 689 7.16 -13.13 14.43
C ALA A 689 7.86 -11.80 14.73
N THR A 690 7.93 -10.92 13.74
CA THR A 690 8.56 -9.58 13.77
C THR A 690 7.54 -8.46 13.49
N SER A 691 6.43 -8.83 12.84
CA SER A 691 5.15 -8.11 12.71
C SER A 691 4.02 -9.14 12.54
N LEU A 692 2.76 -8.69 12.39
CA LEU A 692 1.61 -9.58 12.17
C LEU A 692 1.73 -10.49 10.92
N CYS A 693 2.55 -10.12 9.93
CA CYS A 693 2.73 -10.87 8.68
C CYS A 693 4.19 -11.32 8.39
N GLN A 694 5.17 -10.89 9.20
CA GLN A 694 6.59 -11.19 9.01
C GLN A 694 7.18 -11.97 10.19
N ALA A 695 8.23 -12.75 9.93
CA ALA A 695 8.92 -13.56 10.92
C ALA A 695 10.43 -13.73 10.65
N LEU A 696 11.15 -14.19 11.66
CA LEU A 696 12.54 -14.63 11.55
C LEU A 696 12.61 -15.94 10.73
N CYS A 697 13.16 -15.83 9.53
CA CYS A 697 13.27 -16.88 8.52
C CYS A 697 14.74 -17.23 8.26
N LEU A 698 15.02 -18.53 8.05
CA LEU A 698 16.30 -18.98 7.51
C LEU A 698 16.27 -18.90 5.98
N GLN A 699 17.28 -18.30 5.37
CA GLN A 699 17.45 -18.22 3.92
C GLN A 699 18.28 -19.38 3.37
N PRO A 700 18.19 -19.69 2.05
CA PRO A 700 18.95 -20.78 1.42
C PRO A 700 20.47 -20.60 1.48
N ASP A 701 20.97 -19.37 1.65
CA ASP A 701 22.40 -19.08 1.83
C ASP A 701 22.89 -19.26 3.29
N GLY A 702 22.00 -19.69 4.19
CA GLY A 702 22.28 -19.86 5.62
C GLY A 702 22.10 -18.59 6.46
N SER A 703 21.84 -17.43 5.85
CA SER A 703 21.59 -16.19 6.59
C SER A 703 20.19 -16.18 7.23
N CYS A 704 20.04 -15.43 8.33
CA CYS A 704 18.74 -15.21 8.97
C CYS A 704 18.22 -13.81 8.67
N THR A 705 16.91 -13.69 8.41
CA THR A 705 16.25 -12.42 8.10
C THR A 705 14.91 -12.28 8.82
N GLY A 706 14.60 -11.09 9.32
CA GLY A 706 13.35 -10.77 10.02
C GLY A 706 12.19 -10.35 9.11
N VAL A 707 12.36 -10.33 7.79
CA VAL A 707 11.32 -9.94 6.82
C VAL A 707 10.69 -11.13 6.07
N GLY A 708 10.96 -12.36 6.49
CA GLY A 708 10.40 -13.56 5.85
C GLY A 708 8.91 -13.75 6.12
N SER A 709 8.22 -14.45 5.22
CA SER A 709 6.79 -14.78 5.37
C SER A 709 6.57 -15.86 6.43
N GLN A 710 5.41 -15.82 7.08
CA GLN A 710 4.99 -16.84 8.05
C GLN A 710 4.69 -18.16 7.31
N SER A 711 5.66 -19.07 7.32
CA SER A 711 5.69 -20.30 6.52
C SER A 711 6.66 -21.31 7.15
N GLU A 712 6.74 -22.54 6.63
CA GLU A 712 7.68 -23.57 7.11
C GLU A 712 9.15 -23.10 7.18
N LYS A 713 9.56 -22.16 6.31
CA LYS A 713 10.91 -21.57 6.28
C LYS A 713 11.21 -20.69 7.52
N SER A 714 10.16 -20.27 8.22
CA SER A 714 10.18 -19.45 9.45
C SER A 714 9.78 -20.24 10.71
N TYR A 715 9.58 -21.56 10.60
CA TYR A 715 9.26 -22.42 11.73
C TYR A 715 10.53 -22.95 12.40
N TRP A 716 10.59 -22.81 13.72
CA TRP A 716 11.72 -23.19 14.55
C TRP A 716 11.30 -24.25 15.57
N LYS A 717 11.96 -25.40 15.55
CA LYS A 717 11.81 -26.49 16.50
C LYS A 717 12.68 -26.21 17.74
N VAL A 718 12.04 -26.11 18.89
CA VAL A 718 12.64 -25.75 20.17
C VAL A 718 13.26 -26.98 20.82
N HIS A 719 14.58 -26.94 21.01
CA HIS A 719 15.30 -27.93 21.81
C HIS A 719 15.60 -27.33 23.19
N LYS A 720 14.91 -27.82 24.23
CA LYS A 720 15.01 -27.24 25.57
C LYS A 720 16.20 -27.83 26.33
N ILE A 721 17.24 -27.02 26.54
CA ILE A 721 18.48 -27.43 27.20
C ILE A 721 18.33 -27.41 28.72
N SER A 722 17.73 -26.34 29.27
CA SER A 722 17.49 -26.20 30.71
C SER A 722 16.38 -25.17 30.98
N SER A 723 16.24 -24.69 32.23
CA SER A 723 15.24 -23.67 32.56
C SER A 723 15.59 -22.33 31.91
N GLY A 724 14.78 -21.93 30.91
CA GLY A 724 14.96 -20.67 30.18
C GLY A 724 16.07 -20.66 29.13
N ILE A 725 16.69 -21.81 28.80
CA ILE A 725 17.72 -21.94 27.76
C ILE A 725 17.28 -22.96 26.70
N CYS A 726 17.27 -22.53 25.44
CA CYS A 726 16.83 -23.32 24.29
C CYS A 726 17.79 -23.17 23.09
N MET A 727 17.77 -24.14 22.19
CA MET A 727 18.23 -23.97 20.79
C MET A 727 17.02 -23.95 19.86
N PHE A 728 17.21 -23.36 18.68
CA PHE A 728 16.18 -23.26 17.63
C PHE A 728 16.71 -23.93 16.36
N GLU A 729 16.18 -25.11 16.05
CA GLU A 729 16.46 -25.84 14.80
C GLU A 729 15.46 -25.38 13.73
N SER A 730 15.89 -25.15 12.49
CA SER A 730 14.96 -24.89 11.38
C SER A 730 14.14 -26.14 11.08
N VAL A 731 12.80 -26.01 10.98
CA VAL A 731 11.94 -27.13 10.60
C VAL A 731 12.13 -27.51 9.13
N LYS A 732 12.41 -26.53 8.26
CA LYS A 732 12.61 -26.80 6.82
C LYS A 732 13.99 -27.37 6.51
N ASN A 733 15.01 -26.94 7.26
CA ASN A 733 16.39 -27.38 7.09
C ASN A 733 16.84 -28.13 8.36
N GLU A 734 16.65 -29.45 8.41
CA GLU A 734 17.05 -30.24 9.58
C GLU A 734 18.53 -30.06 9.95
N ARG A 735 18.85 -30.13 11.24
CA ARG A 735 20.21 -29.96 11.81
C ARG A 735 20.83 -28.57 11.60
N MET A 736 20.10 -27.61 11.01
CA MET A 736 20.52 -26.22 10.84
C MET A 736 19.92 -25.37 11.96
N TYR A 737 20.76 -24.94 12.91
CA TYR A 737 20.36 -24.22 14.12
C TYR A 737 20.67 -22.74 14.01
N LEU A 738 19.80 -21.90 14.55
CA LEU A 738 20.10 -20.49 14.82
C LEU A 738 21.35 -20.40 15.70
N ARG A 739 22.27 -19.49 15.39
CA ARG A 739 23.59 -19.37 16.02
C ARG A 739 24.02 -17.91 16.16
N ILE A 740 24.85 -17.61 17.17
CA ILE A 740 25.70 -16.41 17.21
C ILE A 740 27.16 -16.85 17.35
N LYS A 741 27.96 -16.66 16.29
CA LYS A 741 29.38 -17.06 16.19
C LYS A 741 30.15 -16.05 15.36
N ASP A 742 31.40 -15.75 15.74
CA ASP A 742 32.34 -14.92 14.96
C ASP A 742 31.80 -13.58 14.43
N GLY A 743 30.87 -12.96 15.18
CA GLY A 743 30.22 -11.68 14.82
C GLY A 743 29.04 -11.79 13.86
N GLN A 744 28.63 -13.00 13.48
CA GLN A 744 27.47 -13.28 12.63
C GLN A 744 26.30 -13.87 13.43
N CYS A 745 25.08 -13.71 12.90
CA CYS A 745 23.89 -14.42 13.36
C CYS A 745 23.23 -15.07 12.15
N ASP A 746 23.15 -16.39 12.18
CA ASP A 746 22.89 -17.22 11.01
C ASP A 746 22.23 -18.54 11.44
N GLY A 747 21.72 -19.32 10.48
CA GLY A 747 21.12 -20.64 10.74
C GLY A 747 22.04 -21.82 10.50
N THR A 748 23.35 -21.60 10.30
CA THR A 748 24.33 -22.66 9.98
C THR A 748 24.93 -23.33 11.23
N GLY A 749 24.29 -23.16 12.39
CA GLY A 749 24.67 -23.85 13.62
C GLY A 749 24.38 -25.34 13.58
N THR A 750 25.16 -26.11 14.34
CA THR A 750 25.11 -27.57 14.38
C THR A 750 24.66 -28.12 15.74
N GLY A 751 24.02 -27.28 16.56
CA GLY A 751 23.66 -27.60 17.95
C GLY A 751 24.82 -27.48 18.94
N ASP A 752 25.83 -26.65 18.63
CA ASP A 752 26.94 -26.34 19.54
C ASP A 752 26.56 -25.28 20.59
N THR A 753 27.49 -24.95 21.50
CA THR A 753 27.28 -23.93 22.55
C THR A 753 26.91 -22.54 22.02
N ASP A 754 27.15 -22.30 20.74
CA ASP A 754 26.98 -21.01 20.10
C ASP A 754 25.57 -20.90 19.49
N CYS A 755 24.81 -22.01 19.52
CA CYS A 755 23.38 -22.15 19.24
C CYS A 755 22.50 -22.05 20.50
N HIS A 756 23.10 -21.91 21.70
CA HIS A 756 22.38 -21.85 22.98
C HIS A 756 21.91 -20.42 23.30
N PHE A 757 20.59 -20.20 23.36
CA PHE A 757 19.97 -18.91 23.70
C PHE A 757 19.22 -18.95 25.03
N LYS A 758 19.43 -17.90 25.83
CA LYS A 758 18.62 -17.59 27.01
C LYS A 758 17.42 -16.75 26.60
N ILE A 759 16.23 -17.20 26.94
CA ILE A 759 14.97 -16.53 26.60
C ILE A 759 14.68 -15.45 27.64
N LYS A 760 14.92 -14.18 27.29
CA LYS A 760 14.43 -13.03 28.06
C LYS A 760 13.00 -12.72 27.61
N LYS A 761 12.06 -12.62 28.56
CA LYS A 761 10.66 -12.21 28.30
C LYS A 761 10.49 -10.73 28.67
N ASN A 762 9.96 -9.94 27.74
CA ASN A 762 9.74 -8.50 27.89
C ASN A 762 8.24 -8.29 28.18
N LEU A 763 7.86 -8.22 29.47
CA LEU A 763 6.44 -8.35 29.86
C LEU A 763 5.55 -7.22 29.33
N GLU A 764 6.02 -5.98 29.42
CA GLU A 764 5.36 -4.76 28.91
C GLU A 764 4.94 -4.89 27.43
N ASN A 765 5.81 -5.49 26.62
CA ASN A 765 5.74 -5.49 25.14
C ASN A 765 5.37 -6.86 24.56
N ALA A 766 4.76 -7.77 25.34
CA ALA A 766 4.34 -9.12 24.92
C ALA A 766 5.41 -10.04 24.27
N SER A 767 6.68 -9.64 24.27
CA SER A 767 7.71 -10.17 23.36
C SER A 767 8.82 -10.93 24.10
N ILE A 768 9.72 -11.54 23.31
CA ILE A 768 10.96 -12.14 23.80
C ILE A 768 12.19 -11.58 23.10
N SER A 769 13.34 -11.74 23.75
CA SER A 769 14.66 -11.45 23.21
C SER A 769 15.60 -12.64 23.45
N LEU A 770 16.40 -13.00 22.45
CA LEU A 770 17.27 -14.16 22.45
C LEU A 770 18.72 -13.75 22.77
N GLU A 771 19.18 -14.00 24.00
CA GLU A 771 20.55 -13.70 24.46
C GLU A 771 21.49 -14.90 24.26
N SER A 772 22.68 -14.70 23.68
CA SER A 772 23.67 -15.76 23.52
C SER A 772 24.24 -16.21 24.87
N MET A 773 24.21 -17.51 25.14
CA MET A 773 24.89 -18.10 26.31
C MET A 773 26.41 -18.14 26.14
N LYS A 774 26.93 -18.15 24.90
CA LYS A 774 28.36 -18.11 24.59
C LYS A 774 28.95 -16.71 24.75
N SER A 775 28.17 -15.69 24.42
CA SER A 775 28.57 -14.28 24.50
C SER A 775 27.48 -13.46 25.20
N PRO A 776 27.39 -13.52 26.54
CA PRO A 776 26.38 -12.81 27.31
C PRO A 776 26.35 -11.30 26.99
N GLY A 777 25.14 -10.73 26.91
CA GLY A 777 24.95 -9.35 26.47
C GLY A 777 24.86 -9.15 24.95
N LEU A 778 25.21 -10.15 24.12
CA LEU A 778 24.86 -10.18 22.70
C LEU A 778 23.53 -10.91 22.47
N PHE A 779 22.73 -10.35 21.57
CA PHE A 779 21.39 -10.77 21.25
C PHE A 779 21.21 -10.99 19.76
N VAL A 780 20.28 -11.86 19.39
CA VAL A 780 19.71 -11.87 18.03
C VAL A 780 18.95 -10.55 17.86
N GLY A 781 19.36 -9.73 16.91
CA GLY A 781 18.67 -8.50 16.56
C GLY A 781 18.72 -8.21 15.07
N LEU A 782 17.79 -7.36 14.62
CA LEU A 782 17.57 -7.07 13.21
C LEU A 782 18.19 -5.73 12.81
N GLN A 783 18.78 -5.69 11.61
CA GLN A 783 19.24 -4.49 10.94
C GLN A 783 18.09 -3.83 10.15
N PRO A 784 18.21 -2.56 9.71
CA PRO A 784 17.15 -1.89 8.95
C PRO A 784 16.78 -2.59 7.63
N ASP A 785 17.73 -3.29 7.01
CA ASP A 785 17.53 -4.14 5.81
C ASP A 785 16.94 -5.54 6.12
N GLY A 786 16.53 -5.78 7.37
CA GLY A 786 15.94 -7.03 7.84
C GLY A 786 16.96 -8.11 8.22
N GLN A 787 18.26 -7.95 7.95
CA GLN A 787 19.25 -9.00 8.28
C GLN A 787 19.39 -9.19 9.79
N ALA A 788 19.44 -10.44 10.26
CA ALA A 788 19.77 -10.76 11.63
C ALA A 788 21.29 -10.66 11.88
N LYS A 789 21.70 -9.96 12.95
CA LYS A 789 23.09 -9.91 13.44
C LYS A 789 23.16 -9.88 14.97
N PRO A 790 24.33 -10.20 15.56
CA PRO A 790 24.54 -10.05 16.99
C PRO A 790 24.57 -8.57 17.35
N VAL A 791 23.68 -8.14 18.23
CA VAL A 791 23.61 -6.76 18.73
C VAL A 791 23.69 -6.72 20.25
N ILE A 792 24.16 -5.62 20.81
CA ILE A 792 24.05 -5.35 22.25
C ILE A 792 22.60 -4.95 22.55
N TYR A 793 22.06 -5.38 23.70
CA TYR A 793 20.70 -4.98 24.11
C TYR A 793 20.57 -3.46 24.23
N THR A 794 19.85 -2.88 23.29
CA THR A 794 19.24 -1.55 23.43
C THR A 794 17.75 -1.76 23.75
N LYS A 795 17.08 -0.79 24.39
CA LYS A 795 15.63 -0.87 24.64
C LYS A 795 14.77 -0.68 23.36
N ASN A 796 15.38 -0.84 22.18
CA ASN A 796 14.76 -0.58 20.90
C ASN A 796 14.08 -1.86 20.38
N GLY A 797 13.03 -1.71 19.57
CA GLY A 797 12.21 -2.83 19.10
C GLY A 797 12.92 -3.88 18.21
N ASN A 798 14.20 -3.69 17.87
CA ASN A 798 14.92 -4.56 16.93
C ASN A 798 15.51 -5.84 17.53
N VAL A 799 15.30 -6.08 18.83
CA VAL A 799 15.61 -7.35 19.52
C VAL A 799 14.35 -8.05 20.05
N PHE A 800 13.16 -7.61 19.63
CA PHE A 800 11.88 -8.17 20.07
C PHE A 800 11.31 -9.11 19.01
N PHE A 801 10.95 -10.32 19.43
CA PHE A 801 10.23 -11.30 18.64
C PHE A 801 8.96 -11.73 19.38
N TYR A 802 7.87 -11.91 18.65
CA TYR A 802 6.57 -12.33 19.18
C TYR A 802 6.40 -13.83 18.92
N PRO A 803 6.45 -14.70 19.95
CA PRO A 803 6.50 -16.14 19.74
C PRO A 803 5.10 -16.75 19.63
N GLN A 804 4.79 -17.32 18.46
CA GLN A 804 3.58 -18.06 18.19
C GLN A 804 3.85 -19.57 18.23
N VAL A 805 2.98 -20.35 18.88
CA VAL A 805 3.09 -21.82 18.87
C VAL A 805 2.35 -22.39 17.67
N ILE A 806 3.10 -23.05 16.79
CA ILE A 806 2.55 -23.84 15.68
C ILE A 806 2.24 -25.27 16.15
N LYS A 807 3.06 -25.81 17.06
CA LYS A 807 2.86 -27.13 17.68
C LYS A 807 3.43 -27.14 19.09
N PHE A 808 2.63 -27.49 20.09
CA PHE A 808 3.13 -27.62 21.46
C PHE A 808 4.13 -28.77 21.59
N GLY A 809 5.18 -28.53 22.39
CA GLY A 809 6.18 -29.53 22.72
C GLY A 809 5.69 -30.52 23.77
N ARG A 810 6.42 -31.62 23.95
CA ARG A 810 6.16 -32.56 25.05
C ARG A 810 6.79 -32.01 26.33
N GLU A 811 6.16 -32.24 27.47
CA GLU A 811 6.84 -32.13 28.75
C GLU A 811 7.82 -33.30 28.88
N ASN A 812 9.08 -33.02 29.21
CA ASN A 812 10.06 -34.07 29.47
C ASN A 812 9.73 -34.71 30.83
N PRO A 813 9.45 -36.01 30.94
CA PRO A 813 9.39 -36.68 32.23
C PRO A 813 10.77 -36.56 32.91
N MET A 814 10.79 -36.04 34.14
CA MET A 814 12.02 -35.55 34.75
C MET A 814 12.82 -36.66 35.43
N GLY A 815 13.68 -37.31 34.64
CA GLY A 815 14.85 -38.05 35.14
C GLY A 815 14.92 -39.53 34.74
N MET A 816 15.88 -39.87 33.90
CA MET A 816 17.03 -40.73 34.22
C MET A 816 18.06 -40.66 33.07
N SER A 817 19.24 -41.26 33.23
CA SER A 817 20.42 -40.98 32.42
C SER A 817 20.91 -42.14 31.53
N ALA A 818 21.26 -41.78 30.30
CA ALA A 818 22.35 -42.35 29.48
C ALA A 818 22.21 -43.75 28.84
N THR A 819 22.92 -43.88 27.71
CA THR A 819 23.26 -45.08 26.92
C THR A 819 22.12 -45.80 26.17
N PRO A 820 22.28 -46.07 24.86
CA PRO A 820 21.37 -46.91 24.08
C PRO A 820 21.75 -48.39 24.15
N SER A 821 20.78 -49.27 23.89
CA SER A 821 21.00 -50.67 23.53
C SER A 821 20.10 -51.04 22.35
N GLN A 822 20.60 -51.94 21.50
CA GLN A 822 19.86 -52.52 20.37
C GLN A 822 19.17 -53.81 20.84
N GLU A 823 17.99 -54.12 20.32
CA GLU A 823 17.59 -55.50 20.04
C GLU A 823 16.44 -55.51 19.02
N GLU A 824 16.23 -56.65 18.36
CA GLU A 824 15.42 -56.79 17.14
C GLU A 824 14.19 -57.70 17.30
N GLU A 825 13.28 -57.58 16.32
CA GLU A 825 12.42 -58.66 15.77
C GLU A 825 11.14 -59.21 16.49
N LYS A 826 10.13 -59.41 15.62
CA LYS A 826 9.20 -60.57 15.47
C LYS A 826 7.82 -60.66 16.17
N ILE A 827 6.81 -60.20 15.41
CA ILE A 827 5.68 -60.98 14.82
C ILE A 827 4.96 -62.03 15.70
N HIS A 828 3.65 -61.82 15.97
CA HIS A 828 2.59 -62.79 15.57
C HIS A 828 1.15 -62.24 15.60
N GLU A 829 0.30 -62.76 14.71
CA GLU A 829 -1.17 -62.64 14.75
C GLU A 829 -1.80 -63.81 15.53
N SER A 830 -3.07 -63.66 15.96
CA SER A 830 -3.99 -64.78 16.28
C SER A 830 -5.46 -64.31 16.19
N LYS A 831 -6.39 -65.24 15.92
CA LYS A 831 -7.78 -64.95 15.51
C LYS A 831 -8.84 -65.46 16.51
N ASN A 832 -9.96 -64.74 16.53
CA ASN A 832 -11.35 -65.17 16.83
C ASN A 832 -11.65 -66.08 18.04
N GLN A 833 -12.61 -65.64 18.88
CA GLN A 833 -13.97 -66.21 18.86
C GLN A 833 -14.99 -65.28 19.55
N GLN A 834 -16.26 -65.69 19.63
CA GLN A 834 -17.44 -64.81 19.67
C GLN A 834 -18.57 -65.39 20.52
N GLU A 835 -19.11 -64.63 21.48
CA GLU A 835 -20.33 -64.97 22.25
C GLU A 835 -21.05 -63.69 22.74
N THR A 836 -22.29 -63.80 23.24
CA THR A 836 -23.29 -62.70 23.18
C THR A 836 -23.95 -62.28 24.51
N LEU A 837 -23.96 -60.96 24.79
CA LEU A 837 -25.01 -60.11 25.43
C LEU A 837 -25.64 -60.53 26.80
N PRO A 838 -26.13 -59.60 27.68
CA PRO A 838 -26.62 -58.25 27.36
C PRO A 838 -26.21 -57.06 28.29
N GLU A 839 -26.64 -55.87 27.86
CA GLU A 839 -26.94 -54.60 28.58
C GLU A 839 -26.46 -54.33 30.03
N SER A 840 -25.67 -53.25 30.22
CA SER A 840 -26.15 -52.00 30.88
C SER A 840 -25.08 -50.87 30.95
N GLU A 841 -25.50 -49.64 30.64
CA GLU A 841 -24.95 -48.32 31.02
C GLU A 841 -23.45 -47.93 30.88
N ALA A 842 -23.25 -46.85 30.12
CA ALA A 842 -22.33 -45.71 30.35
C ALA A 842 -20.84 -45.94 30.71
N LYS A 843 -19.96 -45.69 29.71
CA LYS A 843 -18.77 -44.85 29.93
C LYS A 843 -18.21 -44.22 28.64
N CYS A 844 -17.67 -43.01 28.78
CA CYS A 844 -16.97 -42.30 27.72
C CYS A 844 -15.51 -42.74 27.65
N SER A 845 -15.10 -43.37 26.54
CA SER A 845 -13.70 -43.49 26.15
C SER A 845 -13.55 -43.92 24.69
N LEU A 846 -13.02 -43.03 23.84
CA LEU A 846 -12.08 -43.43 22.79
C LEU A 846 -11.22 -42.22 22.40
N LEU A 847 -9.92 -42.32 22.64
CA LEU A 847 -8.92 -41.45 22.00
C LEU A 847 -8.79 -41.92 20.55
N SER A 848 -9.16 -41.09 19.58
CA SER A 848 -8.74 -41.32 18.20
C SER A 848 -7.29 -40.84 18.05
N SER A 849 -6.38 -41.76 17.75
CA SER A 849 -5.19 -41.39 16.99
C SER A 849 -5.64 -40.80 15.65
N ALA A 850 -4.93 -39.78 15.17
CA ALA A 850 -5.21 -39.21 13.85
C ALA A 850 -4.72 -40.20 12.78
N ALA A 851 -5.65 -40.89 12.13
CA ALA A 851 -5.33 -41.77 11.01
C ALA A 851 -4.80 -40.95 9.82
N ILE A 852 -3.73 -41.45 9.19
CA ILE A 852 -3.23 -40.90 7.93
C ILE A 852 -4.10 -41.45 6.80
N VAL A 853 -4.62 -40.54 5.98
CA VAL A 853 -5.48 -40.79 4.84
C VAL A 853 -4.69 -40.48 3.56
N ARG A 854 -4.84 -41.34 2.54
CA ARG A 854 -4.17 -41.24 1.24
C ARG A 854 -5.12 -40.72 0.18
N TYR A 855 -5.26 -39.40 0.06
CA TYR A 855 -6.10 -38.81 -0.97
C TYR A 855 -5.47 -39.02 -2.35
N TYR A 856 -6.23 -39.56 -3.30
CA TYR A 856 -5.82 -39.65 -4.70
C TYR A 856 -6.25 -38.37 -5.41
N VAL A 857 -5.35 -37.75 -6.16
CA VAL A 857 -5.59 -36.44 -6.78
C VAL A 857 -5.30 -36.51 -8.27
N ASP A 858 -6.34 -36.34 -9.08
CA ASP A 858 -6.30 -36.40 -10.54
C ASP A 858 -6.35 -35.00 -11.14
N VAL A 859 -5.20 -34.50 -11.57
CA VAL A 859 -5.03 -33.16 -12.14
C VAL A 859 -5.20 -33.22 -13.66
N HIS A 860 -6.14 -32.45 -14.19
CA HIS A 860 -6.51 -32.47 -15.61
C HIS A 860 -5.94 -31.25 -16.34
N THR A 861 -4.99 -31.48 -17.25
CA THR A 861 -4.45 -30.43 -18.13
C THR A 861 -5.32 -30.29 -19.37
N GLY A 862 -5.80 -29.08 -19.65
CA GLY A 862 -6.80 -28.88 -20.70
C GLY A 862 -6.28 -29.08 -22.13
N LYS A 863 -7.20 -29.10 -23.09
CA LYS A 863 -6.93 -29.46 -24.50
C LYS A 863 -6.55 -28.26 -25.39
N LEU A 864 -6.35 -27.07 -24.82
CA LEU A 864 -5.94 -25.86 -25.55
C LEU A 864 -4.51 -25.99 -26.13
N LYS A 865 -4.21 -25.23 -27.18
CA LYS A 865 -2.86 -25.20 -27.76
C LYS A 865 -1.91 -24.54 -26.74
N GLN A 866 -0.74 -25.13 -26.52
CA GLN A 866 0.23 -24.72 -25.48
C GLN A 866 -0.29 -24.84 -24.03
N ALA A 867 -1.34 -25.63 -23.76
CA ALA A 867 -1.85 -25.88 -22.40
C ALA A 867 -0.86 -26.61 -21.45
N GLU A 868 0.24 -27.11 -22.01
CA GLU A 868 1.20 -28.00 -21.36
C GLU A 868 2.32 -27.25 -20.65
N THR A 869 2.85 -27.82 -19.55
CA THR A 869 4.00 -27.22 -18.84
C THR A 869 5.05 -28.22 -18.41
N GLU A 870 6.26 -27.69 -18.20
CA GLU A 870 7.40 -28.34 -17.55
C GLU A 870 7.84 -27.59 -16.26
N SER A 871 7.07 -26.57 -15.83
CA SER A 871 7.31 -25.85 -14.57
C SER A 871 6.85 -26.65 -13.35
N GLU A 872 7.38 -26.29 -12.17
CA GLU A 872 6.98 -26.91 -10.91
C GLU A 872 5.55 -26.50 -10.51
N VAL A 873 4.65 -27.48 -10.47
CA VAL A 873 3.27 -27.34 -10.02
C VAL A 873 3.14 -27.93 -8.61
N SER A 874 2.46 -27.22 -7.72
CA SER A 874 2.19 -27.66 -6.35
C SER A 874 0.74 -27.42 -5.92
N LEU A 875 0.33 -28.16 -4.89
CA LEU A 875 -1.04 -28.47 -4.52
C LEU A 875 -1.21 -28.41 -2.99
N CYS A 876 -2.27 -27.80 -2.47
CA CYS A 876 -2.73 -28.01 -1.10
C CYS A 876 -4.22 -28.39 -1.08
N LEU A 877 -4.56 -29.49 -0.41
CA LEU A 877 -5.94 -29.89 -0.11
C LEU A 877 -6.36 -29.25 1.21
N CYS A 878 -7.51 -28.56 1.25
CA CYS A 878 -8.05 -27.95 2.48
C CYS A 878 -9.45 -28.50 2.77
N GLY A 879 -9.71 -28.86 4.02
CA GLY A 879 -11.02 -29.30 4.51
C GLY A 879 -11.35 -28.78 5.91
N GLU A 880 -12.53 -29.14 6.41
CA GLU A 880 -13.07 -28.71 7.71
C GLU A 880 -12.12 -28.89 8.91
N ARG A 881 -11.18 -29.83 8.83
CA ARG A 881 -10.27 -30.22 9.94
C ARG A 881 -8.83 -29.74 9.75
N GLY A 882 -8.55 -28.98 8.69
CA GLY A 882 -7.23 -28.45 8.36
C GLY A 882 -6.86 -28.68 6.89
N ASP A 883 -5.59 -28.49 6.57
CA ASP A 883 -5.05 -28.62 5.22
C ASP A 883 -3.89 -29.63 5.13
N SER A 884 -3.54 -30.05 3.92
CA SER A 884 -2.45 -31.00 3.66
C SER A 884 -1.06 -30.39 3.78
N GLY A 885 -0.94 -29.07 3.91
CA GLY A 885 0.23 -28.30 3.49
C GLY A 885 0.42 -28.33 1.96
N LEU A 886 1.18 -27.38 1.44
CA LEU A 886 1.57 -27.36 0.02
C LEU A 886 2.49 -28.57 -0.29
N ARG A 887 2.21 -29.26 -1.41
CA ARG A 887 2.89 -30.47 -1.88
C ARG A 887 3.26 -30.31 -3.35
N LEU A 888 4.52 -30.58 -3.70
CA LEU A 888 4.97 -30.60 -5.09
C LEU A 888 4.32 -31.79 -5.82
N LEU A 889 3.89 -31.60 -7.06
CA LEU A 889 3.32 -32.65 -7.91
C LEU A 889 4.41 -33.38 -8.69
N ASP A 890 5.23 -34.15 -7.98
CA ASP A 890 6.22 -35.03 -8.58
C ASP A 890 5.69 -36.47 -8.78
N LYS A 891 6.37 -37.24 -9.63
CA LYS A 891 6.22 -38.69 -9.71
C LYS A 891 7.57 -39.36 -9.48
N SER A 892 7.73 -39.99 -8.32
CA SER A 892 8.97 -40.67 -7.90
C SER A 892 10.18 -39.74 -7.75
N ASN A 893 9.97 -38.56 -7.15
CA ASN A 893 10.93 -37.47 -6.97
C ASN A 893 11.46 -36.88 -8.30
N MET A 894 10.68 -36.98 -9.39
CA MET A 894 10.98 -36.38 -10.68
C MET A 894 9.86 -35.41 -11.10
N PRO A 895 10.17 -34.19 -11.60
CA PRO A 895 9.17 -33.23 -12.06
C PRO A 895 8.28 -33.82 -13.16
N VAL A 896 6.96 -33.65 -13.02
CA VAL A 896 5.99 -34.10 -14.01
C VAL A 896 5.82 -33.07 -15.12
N LYS A 897 5.93 -33.53 -16.37
CA LYS A 897 5.53 -32.74 -17.54
C LYS A 897 4.03 -32.93 -17.77
N PHE A 898 3.26 -31.91 -17.45
CA PHE A 898 1.81 -31.88 -17.60
C PHE A 898 1.46 -31.66 -19.07
N GLN A 899 1.17 -32.74 -19.81
CA GLN A 899 0.95 -32.66 -21.26
C GLN A 899 -0.48 -32.24 -21.61
N ARG A 900 -0.64 -31.61 -22.77
CA ARG A 900 -1.92 -31.11 -23.28
C ARG A 900 -2.98 -32.22 -23.35
N GLY A 901 -4.06 -32.09 -22.58
CA GLY A 901 -5.15 -33.08 -22.52
C GLY A 901 -4.86 -34.31 -21.64
N GLN A 902 -3.76 -34.33 -20.90
CA GLN A 902 -3.38 -35.42 -19.99
C GLN A 902 -4.07 -35.27 -18.62
N THR A 903 -4.42 -36.41 -18.00
CA THR A 903 -4.77 -36.48 -16.58
C THR A 903 -3.61 -37.11 -15.82
N ASP A 904 -3.13 -36.42 -14.78
CA ASP A 904 -2.03 -36.87 -13.94
C ASP A 904 -2.51 -37.16 -12.51
N THR A 905 -2.48 -38.44 -12.13
CA THR A 905 -2.79 -38.90 -10.78
C THR A 905 -1.59 -38.79 -9.84
N PHE A 906 -1.84 -38.29 -8.63
CA PHE A 906 -0.91 -38.17 -7.51
C PHE A 906 -1.51 -38.76 -6.22
N GLN A 907 -0.69 -38.97 -5.19
CA GLN A 907 -1.14 -39.38 -3.85
C GLN A 907 -0.69 -38.34 -2.82
N VAL A 908 -1.63 -37.84 -2.03
CA VAL A 908 -1.39 -36.90 -0.93
C VAL A 908 -1.67 -37.59 0.39
N GLU A 909 -0.61 -37.91 1.14
CA GLU A 909 -0.71 -38.42 2.50
C GLU A 909 -0.85 -37.27 3.50
N THR A 910 -1.92 -37.28 4.30
CA THR A 910 -2.14 -36.30 5.38
C THR A 910 -3.07 -36.89 6.45
N VAL A 911 -3.26 -36.22 7.58
CA VAL A 911 -4.34 -36.58 8.51
C VAL A 911 -5.72 -36.31 7.87
N SER A 912 -6.76 -37.07 8.24
CA SER A 912 -8.11 -36.88 7.68
C SER A 912 -8.58 -35.43 7.77
N LEU A 913 -8.82 -34.81 6.60
CA LEU A 913 -9.13 -33.39 6.47
C LEU A 913 -10.61 -33.04 6.75
N GLY A 914 -11.48 -34.04 6.96
CA GLY A 914 -12.93 -33.85 6.99
C GLY A 914 -13.51 -33.64 5.59
N LYS A 915 -14.68 -33.00 5.47
CA LYS A 915 -15.20 -32.59 4.16
C LYS A 915 -14.20 -31.62 3.54
N LEU A 916 -13.75 -31.91 2.32
CA LEU A 916 -12.87 -31.01 1.57
C LEU A 916 -13.66 -29.75 1.18
N GLN A 917 -13.03 -28.59 1.29
CA GLN A 917 -13.65 -27.27 1.06
C GLN A 917 -13.00 -26.53 -0.10
N LYS A 918 -11.67 -26.63 -0.23
CA LYS A 918 -10.92 -26.00 -1.33
C LYS A 918 -9.62 -26.72 -1.66
N VAL A 919 -9.07 -26.40 -2.82
CA VAL A 919 -7.77 -26.83 -3.34
C VAL A 919 -7.00 -25.58 -3.77
N LEU A 920 -5.84 -25.34 -3.18
CA LEU A 920 -4.88 -24.34 -3.67
C LEU A 920 -3.98 -25.01 -4.73
N LEU A 921 -3.90 -24.43 -5.92
CA LEU A 921 -2.92 -24.76 -6.95
C LEU A 921 -1.92 -23.61 -7.10
N HIS A 922 -0.64 -23.94 -7.32
CA HIS A 922 0.44 -23.00 -7.61
C HIS A 922 1.31 -23.54 -8.75
N CYS A 923 1.73 -22.69 -9.69
CA CYS A 923 2.59 -23.04 -10.82
C CYS A 923 3.75 -22.03 -10.95
N GLU A 924 4.98 -22.45 -10.69
CA GLU A 924 6.16 -21.59 -10.72
C GLU A 924 6.72 -21.47 -12.15
N ALA A 925 6.04 -20.67 -12.99
CA ALA A 925 6.47 -20.31 -14.34
C ALA A 925 7.12 -18.91 -14.37
N SER A 926 8.25 -18.82 -15.09
CA SER A 926 9.08 -17.61 -15.21
C SER A 926 8.93 -16.88 -16.54
N GLU A 927 8.40 -17.55 -17.57
CA GLU A 927 8.10 -17.00 -18.90
C GLU A 927 6.71 -17.47 -19.37
N GLU A 928 6.05 -16.70 -20.24
CA GLU A 928 4.73 -17.02 -20.82
C GLU A 928 4.70 -18.39 -21.56
N SER A 929 5.87 -18.84 -22.04
CA SER A 929 6.09 -20.14 -22.67
C SER A 929 5.92 -21.34 -21.73
N GLN A 930 5.90 -21.10 -20.41
CA GLN A 930 5.79 -22.11 -19.35
C GLN A 930 4.40 -22.12 -18.68
N TYR A 931 3.48 -21.25 -19.11
CA TYR A 931 2.16 -21.13 -18.48
C TYR A 931 1.33 -22.39 -18.72
N TRP A 932 0.67 -22.89 -17.68
CA TRP A 932 -0.05 -24.15 -17.67
C TRP A 932 -1.57 -23.92 -17.69
N TYR A 933 -2.33 -24.64 -18.51
CA TYR A 933 -3.80 -24.54 -18.48
C TYR A 933 -4.42 -25.74 -17.75
N CYS A 934 -4.79 -25.52 -16.49
CA CYS A 934 -5.50 -26.51 -15.67
C CYS A 934 -7.00 -26.44 -15.97
N GLU A 935 -7.62 -27.57 -16.30
CA GLU A 935 -9.08 -27.68 -16.47
C GLU A 935 -9.75 -27.93 -15.10
N LYS A 936 -9.31 -28.94 -14.36
CA LYS A 936 -9.83 -29.25 -13.01
C LYS A 936 -8.90 -30.15 -12.20
N VAL A 937 -9.13 -30.19 -10.89
CA VAL A 937 -8.57 -31.18 -9.97
C VAL A 937 -9.72 -32.04 -9.42
N VAL A 938 -9.56 -33.36 -9.41
CA VAL A 938 -10.50 -34.30 -8.79
C VAL A 938 -9.79 -34.99 -7.63
N VAL A 939 -10.40 -35.03 -6.45
CA VAL A 939 -9.82 -35.56 -5.21
C VAL A 939 -10.68 -36.69 -4.66
N ARG A 940 -10.08 -37.81 -4.31
CA ARG A 940 -10.79 -39.06 -3.99
C ARG A 940 -10.26 -39.65 -2.69
N GLU A 941 -11.14 -39.83 -1.71
CA GLU A 941 -10.78 -40.34 -0.38
C GLU A 941 -10.85 -41.88 -0.33
N PRO A 942 -9.83 -42.57 0.21
CA PRO A 942 -9.76 -44.02 0.14
C PRO A 942 -10.80 -44.68 1.04
N GLY A 943 -11.81 -45.31 0.44
CA GLY A 943 -12.89 -46.00 1.12
C GLY A 943 -14.27 -45.35 0.96
N THR A 944 -14.35 -44.15 0.36
CA THR A 944 -15.62 -43.55 -0.07
C THR A 944 -15.80 -43.72 -1.59
N ALA A 945 -17.05 -43.62 -2.06
CA ALA A 945 -17.39 -43.63 -3.49
C ALA A 945 -17.60 -42.21 -4.05
N SER A 946 -17.21 -41.18 -3.29
CA SER A 946 -17.47 -39.78 -3.59
C SER A 946 -16.21 -39.10 -4.10
N GLU A 947 -16.29 -38.52 -5.29
CA GLU A 947 -15.20 -37.74 -5.89
C GLU A 947 -15.47 -36.24 -5.64
N SER A 948 -14.50 -35.53 -5.07
CA SER A 948 -14.57 -34.09 -4.83
C SER A 948 -13.95 -33.33 -6.00
N VAL A 949 -14.75 -32.55 -6.73
CA VAL A 949 -14.32 -31.83 -7.94
C VAL A 949 -14.06 -30.36 -7.64
N PHE A 950 -12.94 -29.87 -8.15
CA PHE A 950 -12.46 -28.50 -8.03
C PHE A 950 -12.10 -27.97 -9.42
N THR A 951 -13.01 -27.22 -10.03
CA THR A 951 -12.85 -26.69 -11.40
C THR A 951 -11.89 -25.51 -11.41
N CYS A 952 -10.98 -25.46 -12.39
CA CYS A 952 -10.00 -24.40 -12.55
C CYS A 952 -10.23 -23.58 -13.83
N GLU A 953 -10.32 -24.28 -14.97
CA GLU A 953 -10.47 -23.72 -16.34
C GLU A 953 -9.60 -22.48 -16.64
N ARG A 954 -8.38 -22.42 -16.10
CA ARG A 954 -7.53 -21.22 -16.14
C ARG A 954 -6.07 -21.53 -16.43
N TRP A 955 -5.41 -20.55 -17.04
CA TRP A 955 -3.96 -20.48 -17.10
C TRP A 955 -3.39 -20.21 -15.70
N LEU A 956 -2.24 -20.81 -15.41
CA LEU A 956 -1.44 -20.60 -14.22
C LEU A 956 0.02 -20.41 -14.64
N PRO A 957 0.64 -19.25 -14.36
CA PRO A 957 0.06 -18.03 -13.82
C PRO A 957 -1.08 -17.42 -14.68
N PHE A 958 -1.92 -16.59 -14.06
CA PHE A 958 -2.88 -15.71 -14.75
C PHE A 958 -2.64 -14.25 -14.37
N MET A 959 -3.09 -13.33 -15.23
CA MET A 959 -3.09 -11.90 -14.93
C MET A 959 -4.45 -11.46 -14.36
N SER A 960 -4.43 -10.65 -13.30
CA SER A 960 -5.60 -9.99 -12.72
C SER A 960 -5.21 -8.62 -12.21
N GLN A 961 -5.99 -7.58 -12.52
CA GLN A 961 -5.75 -6.19 -12.07
C GLN A 961 -4.29 -5.70 -12.32
N GLY A 962 -3.66 -6.11 -13.42
CA GLY A 962 -2.27 -5.78 -13.76
C GLY A 962 -1.19 -6.53 -12.95
N THR A 963 -1.57 -7.49 -12.11
CA THR A 963 -0.67 -8.35 -11.33
C THR A 963 -0.69 -9.78 -11.88
N ILE A 964 0.45 -10.47 -11.84
CA ILE A 964 0.57 -11.89 -12.22
C ILE A 964 0.39 -12.74 -10.96
N HIS A 965 -0.59 -13.65 -10.99
CA HIS A 965 -0.91 -14.59 -9.91
C HIS A 965 -0.48 -16.00 -10.33
N SER A 966 0.59 -16.51 -9.70
CA SER A 966 1.07 -17.89 -9.89
C SER A 966 0.25 -18.94 -9.13
N GLU A 967 -0.73 -18.51 -8.32
CA GLU A 967 -1.53 -19.35 -7.44
C GLU A 967 -3.03 -19.03 -7.52
N ILE A 968 -3.86 -20.04 -7.30
CA ILE A 968 -5.32 -19.95 -7.34
C ILE A 968 -5.96 -20.88 -6.30
N GLU A 969 -7.01 -20.40 -5.63
CA GLU A 969 -7.86 -21.22 -4.78
C GLU A 969 -9.10 -21.67 -5.56
N LEU A 970 -9.32 -22.99 -5.60
CA LEU A 970 -10.47 -23.63 -6.22
C LEU A 970 -11.38 -24.18 -5.12
N TYR A 971 -12.66 -23.87 -5.13
CA TYR A 971 -13.60 -24.27 -4.08
C TYR A 971 -14.40 -25.51 -4.50
N LEU A 972 -14.91 -26.30 -3.54
CA LEU A 972 -15.65 -27.53 -3.83
C LEU A 972 -16.96 -27.24 -4.58
N GLU A 973 -17.17 -27.89 -5.72
CA GLU A 973 -18.47 -27.94 -6.36
C GLU A 973 -19.35 -29.02 -5.71
N GLU A 974 -20.35 -28.60 -4.93
CA GLU A 974 -21.34 -29.53 -4.35
C GLU A 974 -22.34 -30.01 -5.41
N MET A 975 -21.99 -31.09 -6.11
CA MET A 975 -22.88 -31.80 -7.01
C MET A 975 -24.10 -32.38 -6.27
N GLN A 976 -25.20 -31.65 -6.22
CA GLN A 976 -26.50 -32.24 -5.85
C GLN A 976 -27.05 -33.06 -7.02
N ILE A 977 -26.98 -34.38 -6.90
CA ILE A 977 -27.57 -35.30 -7.87
C ILE A 977 -29.03 -35.54 -7.51
N ASN A 978 -29.93 -35.04 -8.37
CA ASN A 978 -31.33 -35.44 -8.53
C ASN A 978 -32.18 -35.64 -7.26
N HIS A 979 -32.99 -34.64 -6.87
CA HIS A 979 -34.43 -34.85 -6.69
C HIS A 979 -35.20 -33.50 -6.62
N GLN A 980 -36.51 -33.56 -6.90
CA GLN A 980 -37.41 -32.40 -6.95
C GLN A 980 -37.66 -31.77 -5.56
N PRO A 981 -38.03 -30.47 -5.50
CA PRO A 981 -37.77 -29.65 -4.32
C PRO A 981 -38.72 -29.90 -3.15
N LYS A 982 -38.16 -29.80 -1.94
CA LYS A 982 -38.87 -29.29 -0.76
C LYS A 982 -38.04 -28.19 -0.12
N ILE A 983 -38.72 -27.09 0.19
CA ILE A 983 -38.13 -25.87 0.72
C ILE A 983 -37.59 -26.10 2.13
N GLN A 984 -36.39 -25.60 2.39
CA GLN A 984 -36.01 -25.08 3.70
C GLN A 984 -35.58 -23.63 3.49
N GLU A 985 -36.19 -22.72 4.24
CA GLU A 985 -35.75 -21.33 4.35
C GLU A 985 -34.86 -21.17 5.59
N GLU A 986 -34.41 -19.94 5.86
CA GLU A 986 -33.40 -19.56 6.86
C GLU A 986 -31.96 -19.94 6.44
N GLU A 987 -30.94 -19.07 6.48
CA GLU A 987 -30.86 -17.67 6.93
C GLU A 987 -30.30 -16.78 5.79
N ASN A 988 -31.09 -15.85 5.25
CA ASN A 988 -30.63 -14.78 4.34
C ASN A 988 -31.64 -13.62 4.32
N GLU A 989 -31.28 -12.46 4.88
CA GLU A 989 -32.14 -11.29 5.02
C GLU A 989 -32.17 -10.41 3.75
N GLY A 990 -33.00 -10.80 2.78
CA GLY A 990 -33.44 -9.94 1.67
C GLY A 990 -34.88 -9.47 1.85
N ASP A 991 -35.19 -8.24 1.41
CA ASP A 991 -36.55 -7.69 1.34
C ASP A 991 -37.21 -7.85 -0.05
N TRP A 992 -36.43 -8.30 -1.04
CA TRP A 992 -36.95 -8.71 -2.34
C TRP A 992 -36.51 -10.13 -2.70
N LYS A 993 -37.37 -10.81 -3.47
CA LYS A 993 -37.15 -12.12 -4.08
C LYS A 993 -37.17 -11.95 -5.58
N VAL A 994 -36.09 -12.32 -6.26
CA VAL A 994 -35.98 -12.30 -7.72
C VAL A 994 -36.02 -13.73 -8.24
N THR A 995 -36.84 -13.99 -9.25
CA THR A 995 -36.81 -15.24 -10.02
C THR A 995 -36.36 -14.94 -11.44
N ILE A 996 -35.40 -15.72 -11.95
CA ILE A 996 -34.91 -15.63 -13.32
C ILE A 996 -35.36 -16.89 -14.07
N VAL A 997 -36.11 -16.73 -15.16
CA VAL A 997 -36.62 -17.84 -15.98
C VAL A 997 -35.78 -17.96 -17.25
N THR A 998 -35.08 -19.08 -17.39
CA THR A 998 -34.31 -19.42 -18.59
C THR A 998 -35.15 -20.33 -19.46
N GLY A 999 -35.38 -19.94 -20.72
CA GLY A 999 -36.39 -20.57 -21.57
C GLY A 999 -36.07 -22.02 -22.00
N ASP A 1000 -37.03 -22.65 -22.67
CA ASP A 1000 -36.99 -24.08 -23.01
C ASP A 1000 -36.26 -24.43 -24.33
N LEU A 1001 -35.71 -23.43 -25.03
CA LEU A 1001 -35.01 -23.61 -26.30
C LEU A 1001 -33.74 -24.46 -26.17
N GLU A 1002 -33.36 -25.13 -27.26
CA GLU A 1002 -32.14 -25.94 -27.31
C GLU A 1002 -30.89 -25.05 -27.07
N ASN A 1003 -30.12 -25.37 -26.02
CA ASN A 1003 -29.00 -24.56 -25.52
C ASN A 1003 -29.38 -23.16 -24.98
N ALA A 1004 -30.61 -22.99 -24.48
CA ALA A 1004 -31.04 -21.75 -23.81
C ALA A 1004 -30.23 -21.39 -22.54
N GLY A 1005 -29.63 -22.37 -21.88
CA GLY A 1005 -28.89 -22.17 -20.63
C GLY A 1005 -27.44 -21.76 -20.83
N THR A 1006 -26.92 -20.97 -19.89
CA THR A 1006 -25.58 -20.34 -19.99
C THR A 1006 -24.57 -20.95 -19.02
N THR A 1007 -23.28 -20.85 -19.35
CA THR A 1007 -22.17 -21.11 -18.42
C THR A 1007 -21.47 -19.85 -17.93
N ALA A 1008 -21.97 -18.66 -18.28
CA ALA A 1008 -21.42 -17.37 -17.86
C ALA A 1008 -21.88 -16.97 -16.43
N THR A 1009 -21.27 -15.93 -15.87
CA THR A 1009 -21.68 -15.32 -14.59
C THR A 1009 -22.74 -14.24 -14.83
N VAL A 1010 -23.97 -14.46 -14.35
CA VAL A 1010 -25.10 -13.55 -14.51
C VAL A 1010 -25.11 -12.47 -13.42
N SER A 1011 -25.27 -11.22 -13.85
CA SER A 1011 -25.29 -10.01 -13.01
C SER A 1011 -26.56 -9.19 -13.25
N LEU A 1012 -27.16 -8.71 -12.16
CA LEU A 1012 -28.37 -7.90 -12.14
C LEU A 1012 -28.07 -6.49 -11.61
N TYR A 1013 -28.70 -5.48 -12.19
CA TYR A 1013 -28.76 -4.12 -11.66
C TYR A 1013 -30.23 -3.67 -11.63
N VAL A 1014 -30.66 -3.12 -10.51
CA VAL A 1014 -32.00 -2.54 -10.34
C VAL A 1014 -31.85 -1.01 -10.23
N TYR A 1015 -32.74 -0.27 -10.88
CA TYR A 1015 -32.70 1.19 -10.96
C TYR A 1015 -34.00 1.81 -10.43
N GLY A 1016 -33.92 2.57 -9.34
CA GLY A 1016 -35.04 3.35 -8.81
C GLY A 1016 -34.82 4.86 -8.86
N GLU A 1017 -35.88 5.64 -8.65
CA GLU A 1017 -35.81 7.11 -8.74
C GLU A 1017 -34.89 7.77 -7.68
N ALA A 1018 -34.43 7.02 -6.65
CA ALA A 1018 -33.45 7.49 -5.66
C ALA A 1018 -32.02 7.01 -5.92
N THR A 1019 -31.81 5.73 -6.25
CA THR A 1019 -30.46 5.17 -6.54
C THR A 1019 -30.51 3.90 -7.41
N CYS A 1020 -29.35 3.35 -7.75
CA CYS A 1020 -29.16 2.06 -8.41
C CYS A 1020 -28.51 1.06 -7.42
N SER A 1021 -28.87 -0.22 -7.50
CA SER A 1021 -28.36 -1.26 -6.60
C SER A 1021 -26.86 -1.55 -6.73
N GLY A 1022 -26.23 -1.13 -7.83
CA GLY A 1022 -24.96 -1.69 -8.27
C GLY A 1022 -25.10 -3.16 -8.74
N PRO A 1023 -23.98 -3.84 -9.07
CA PRO A 1023 -24.00 -5.21 -9.57
C PRO A 1023 -24.34 -6.21 -8.45
N ILE A 1024 -25.52 -6.80 -8.54
CA ILE A 1024 -25.93 -7.98 -7.78
C ILE A 1024 -25.53 -9.20 -8.61
N ILE A 1025 -24.51 -9.93 -8.16
CA ILE A 1025 -24.11 -11.20 -8.80
C ILE A 1025 -25.12 -12.27 -8.38
N LEU A 1026 -25.84 -12.85 -9.35
CA LEU A 1026 -26.83 -13.89 -9.08
C LEU A 1026 -26.18 -15.28 -9.04
N GLY A 1027 -25.16 -15.51 -9.86
CA GLY A 1027 -24.37 -16.74 -9.87
C GLY A 1027 -23.74 -17.01 -11.23
N SER A 1028 -23.17 -18.20 -11.41
CA SER A 1028 -22.69 -18.68 -12.72
C SER A 1028 -23.33 -20.02 -13.06
N GLY A 1029 -23.77 -20.18 -14.31
CA GLY A 1029 -24.44 -21.40 -14.75
C GLY A 1029 -23.54 -22.62 -14.93
N LYS A 1030 -22.21 -22.47 -14.72
CA LYS A 1030 -21.34 -23.61 -14.43
C LYS A 1030 -21.84 -24.45 -13.24
N TYR A 1031 -22.54 -23.81 -12.31
CA TYR A 1031 -23.10 -24.40 -11.09
C TYR A 1031 -24.60 -24.75 -11.25
N GLN A 1032 -25.04 -25.11 -12.47
CA GLN A 1032 -26.41 -25.54 -12.84
C GLN A 1032 -27.52 -24.49 -12.75
N LEU A 1033 -27.26 -23.32 -12.16
CA LEU A 1033 -28.12 -22.13 -12.29
C LEU A 1033 -28.32 -21.77 -13.77
N PHE A 1034 -29.47 -21.20 -14.14
CA PHE A 1034 -29.74 -20.73 -15.51
C PHE A 1034 -29.61 -21.84 -16.57
N SER A 1035 -30.03 -23.07 -16.22
CA SER A 1035 -30.16 -24.20 -17.14
C SER A 1035 -31.34 -23.99 -18.13
N PRO A 1036 -31.38 -24.67 -19.29
CA PRO A 1036 -32.57 -24.63 -20.15
C PRO A 1036 -33.82 -25.08 -19.37
N ASN A 1037 -34.92 -24.34 -19.49
CA ASN A 1037 -36.17 -24.56 -18.76
C ASN A 1037 -35.99 -24.54 -17.21
N SER A 1038 -35.21 -23.57 -16.70
CA SER A 1038 -35.02 -23.34 -15.25
C SER A 1038 -35.73 -22.07 -14.76
N ALA A 1039 -36.05 -22.05 -13.46
CA ALA A 1039 -36.53 -20.86 -12.76
C ALA A 1039 -35.75 -20.71 -11.45
N ASP A 1040 -34.69 -19.90 -11.49
CA ASP A 1040 -33.72 -19.74 -10.41
C ASP A 1040 -34.10 -18.57 -9.48
N ILE A 1041 -34.11 -18.81 -8.16
CA ILE A 1041 -34.67 -17.88 -7.16
C ILE A 1041 -33.58 -17.36 -6.22
N PHE A 1042 -33.54 -16.04 -6.05
CA PHE A 1042 -32.57 -15.31 -5.26
C PHE A 1042 -33.29 -14.38 -4.27
N LYS A 1043 -32.81 -14.27 -3.02
CA LYS A 1043 -33.22 -13.20 -2.09
C LYS A 1043 -32.17 -12.09 -2.11
N ILE A 1044 -32.59 -10.85 -2.28
CA ILE A 1044 -31.72 -9.67 -2.43
C ILE A 1044 -32.23 -8.53 -1.56
N ASN A 1045 -31.37 -7.53 -1.30
CA ASN A 1045 -31.72 -6.35 -0.52
C ASN A 1045 -31.76 -5.10 -1.42
N LEU A 1046 -32.87 -4.37 -1.45
CA LEU A 1046 -33.07 -3.18 -2.28
C LEU A 1046 -33.60 -1.98 -1.47
N LYS A 1047 -33.30 -1.92 -0.17
CA LYS A 1047 -33.71 -0.80 0.68
C LYS A 1047 -33.13 0.53 0.16
N ASP A 1048 -33.90 1.60 0.34
CA ASP A 1048 -33.62 2.97 -0.12
C ASP A 1048 -33.50 3.18 -1.65
N ILE A 1049 -33.83 2.19 -2.50
CA ILE A 1049 -33.72 2.32 -3.97
C ILE A 1049 -34.73 3.31 -4.61
N GLY A 1050 -35.90 3.48 -3.97
CA GLY A 1050 -37.02 4.29 -4.47
C GLY A 1050 -37.92 3.54 -5.46
N GLU A 1051 -38.78 4.27 -6.19
CA GLU A 1051 -39.65 3.68 -7.23
C GLU A 1051 -38.80 3.10 -8.38
N ILE A 1052 -38.85 1.79 -8.58
CA ILE A 1052 -38.06 1.08 -9.61
C ILE A 1052 -38.62 1.40 -11.00
N TYR A 1053 -37.74 1.80 -11.94
CA TYR A 1053 -38.12 2.22 -13.30
C TYR A 1053 -37.43 1.43 -14.41
N LYS A 1054 -36.31 0.74 -14.13
CA LYS A 1054 -35.72 -0.25 -15.03
C LYS A 1054 -34.93 -1.32 -14.28
N VAL A 1055 -34.74 -2.45 -14.95
CA VAL A 1055 -33.79 -3.50 -14.58
C VAL A 1055 -32.80 -3.67 -15.73
N ARG A 1056 -31.52 -3.90 -15.42
CA ARG A 1056 -30.53 -4.40 -16.39
C ARG A 1056 -30.05 -5.76 -15.92
N ILE A 1057 -29.95 -6.71 -16.83
CA ILE A 1057 -29.37 -8.03 -16.59
C ILE A 1057 -28.41 -8.38 -17.72
N GLY A 1058 -27.41 -9.18 -17.45
CA GLY A 1058 -26.41 -9.58 -18.44
C GLY A 1058 -25.33 -10.47 -17.82
N HIS A 1059 -24.32 -10.84 -18.60
CA HIS A 1059 -23.33 -11.81 -18.17
C HIS A 1059 -21.89 -11.51 -18.61
N ASP A 1060 -20.93 -12.05 -17.87
CA ASP A 1060 -19.49 -11.85 -18.13
C ASP A 1060 -18.94 -12.54 -19.40
N ASN A 1061 -19.75 -13.38 -20.06
CA ASN A 1061 -19.40 -14.15 -21.27
C ASN A 1061 -18.25 -15.14 -21.02
N SER A 1062 -18.10 -15.60 -19.77
CA SER A 1062 -17.19 -16.69 -19.39
C SER A 1062 -17.83 -18.07 -19.59
N GLY A 1063 -17.01 -19.12 -19.49
CA GLY A 1063 -17.45 -20.50 -19.68
C GLY A 1063 -17.17 -21.04 -21.08
N LYS A 1064 -17.77 -22.20 -21.39
CA LYS A 1064 -17.61 -22.91 -22.67
C LYS A 1064 -18.72 -22.52 -23.64
N ASP A 1065 -19.93 -22.39 -23.10
CA ASP A 1065 -21.16 -22.04 -23.79
C ASP A 1065 -21.77 -20.84 -23.05
N PRO A 1066 -21.33 -19.60 -23.34
CA PRO A 1066 -21.74 -18.41 -22.59
C PRO A 1066 -23.12 -17.87 -23.02
N ALA A 1067 -23.62 -18.26 -24.19
CA ALA A 1067 -24.90 -17.82 -24.72
C ALA A 1067 -26.05 -18.16 -23.76
N TRP A 1068 -27.05 -17.28 -23.68
CA TRP A 1068 -28.18 -17.40 -22.78
C TRP A 1068 -29.48 -16.98 -23.45
N TYR A 1069 -30.59 -17.68 -23.25
CA TYR A 1069 -31.93 -17.23 -23.61
C TYR A 1069 -32.75 -16.94 -22.35
N LEU A 1070 -32.87 -15.66 -22.03
CA LEU A 1070 -33.66 -15.18 -20.91
C LEU A 1070 -35.11 -14.98 -21.35
N GLU A 1071 -36.03 -15.71 -20.71
CA GLU A 1071 -37.47 -15.64 -20.97
C GLU A 1071 -38.11 -14.54 -20.11
N GLU A 1072 -37.93 -14.60 -18.78
CA GLU A 1072 -38.62 -13.71 -17.83
C GLU A 1072 -37.76 -13.36 -16.60
N ILE A 1073 -37.93 -12.14 -16.07
CA ILE A 1073 -37.47 -11.72 -14.75
C ILE A 1073 -38.71 -11.44 -13.88
N ARG A 1074 -38.83 -12.07 -12.71
CA ARG A 1074 -39.85 -11.75 -11.71
C ARG A 1074 -39.22 -11.07 -10.50
N LEU A 1075 -39.73 -9.91 -10.09
CA LEU A 1075 -39.34 -9.25 -8.84
C LEU A 1075 -40.54 -9.24 -7.89
N GLU A 1076 -40.38 -9.83 -6.71
CA GLU A 1076 -41.39 -9.95 -5.66
C GLU A 1076 -40.88 -9.22 -4.42
N ASN A 1077 -41.58 -8.17 -4.00
CA ASN A 1077 -41.30 -7.49 -2.73
C ASN A 1077 -41.87 -8.33 -1.58
N ILE A 1078 -41.04 -8.68 -0.60
CA ILE A 1078 -41.42 -9.59 0.48
C ILE A 1078 -42.29 -8.89 1.54
N ASP A 1079 -42.07 -7.59 1.76
CA ASP A 1079 -42.82 -6.78 2.74
C ASP A 1079 -44.20 -6.34 2.22
N THR A 1080 -44.34 -6.05 0.91
CA THR A 1080 -45.59 -5.58 0.29
C THR A 1080 -46.35 -6.65 -0.49
N CYS A 1081 -45.72 -7.79 -0.80
CA CYS A 1081 -46.23 -8.84 -1.69
C CYS A 1081 -46.52 -8.37 -3.15
N GLU A 1082 -45.96 -7.23 -3.58
CA GLU A 1082 -46.04 -6.79 -4.98
C GLU A 1082 -45.15 -7.65 -5.88
N VAL A 1083 -45.69 -8.12 -7.02
CA VAL A 1083 -44.96 -8.95 -8.00
C VAL A 1083 -44.95 -8.29 -9.37
N TYR A 1084 -43.76 -8.13 -9.92
CA TYR A 1084 -43.49 -7.57 -11.24
C TYR A 1084 -42.93 -8.66 -12.17
N CYS A 1085 -43.75 -9.15 -13.08
CA CYS A 1085 -43.35 -10.05 -14.17
C CYS A 1085 -42.85 -9.24 -15.37
N LEU A 1086 -41.59 -9.44 -15.77
CA LEU A 1086 -40.92 -8.75 -16.86
C LEU A 1086 -40.50 -9.76 -17.93
N ALA A 1087 -41.30 -9.90 -18.98
CA ALA A 1087 -40.93 -10.70 -20.15
C ALA A 1087 -39.74 -10.07 -20.89
N VAL A 1088 -38.85 -10.92 -21.40
CA VAL A 1088 -37.58 -10.53 -22.04
C VAL A 1088 -37.39 -11.21 -23.39
N ASP A 1089 -37.74 -12.50 -23.50
CA ASP A 1089 -37.78 -13.31 -24.73
C ASP A 1089 -36.57 -13.11 -25.67
N SER A 1090 -35.36 -13.06 -25.10
CA SER A 1090 -34.17 -12.60 -25.82
C SER A 1090 -32.94 -13.45 -25.53
N TRP A 1091 -32.22 -13.78 -26.60
CA TRP A 1091 -30.82 -14.19 -26.48
C TRP A 1091 -29.96 -13.04 -25.95
N ILE A 1092 -29.00 -13.40 -25.10
CA ILE A 1092 -27.88 -12.60 -24.61
C ILE A 1092 -26.64 -13.45 -24.91
N ALA A 1093 -25.84 -13.06 -25.89
CA ALA A 1093 -24.72 -13.85 -26.42
C ALA A 1093 -23.86 -13.01 -27.36
N GLU A 1094 -22.54 -13.23 -27.46
CA GLU A 1094 -21.65 -12.44 -28.34
C GLU A 1094 -21.95 -12.62 -29.85
N ASN A 1095 -22.59 -13.72 -30.25
CA ASN A 1095 -22.98 -13.99 -31.64
C ASN A 1095 -24.33 -13.35 -32.06
N GLU A 1096 -25.34 -13.39 -31.18
CA GLU A 1096 -26.72 -12.95 -31.44
C GLU A 1096 -26.96 -11.48 -31.09
N ASN A 1097 -28.07 -10.87 -31.54
CA ASN A 1097 -28.52 -9.53 -31.10
C ASN A 1097 -27.44 -8.42 -31.15
N GLY A 1098 -26.61 -8.41 -32.20
CA GLY A 1098 -25.46 -7.49 -32.33
C GLY A 1098 -24.28 -7.80 -31.38
N GLY A 1099 -24.46 -8.76 -30.48
CA GLY A 1099 -23.57 -9.24 -29.44
C GLY A 1099 -23.50 -8.32 -28.23
N ASP A 1100 -24.57 -7.60 -27.93
CA ASP A 1100 -24.71 -7.01 -26.59
C ASP A 1100 -24.90 -8.14 -25.57
N LEU A 1101 -24.18 -8.04 -24.46
CA LEU A 1101 -24.15 -9.01 -23.37
C LEU A 1101 -25.05 -8.60 -22.20
N TRP A 1102 -25.88 -7.58 -22.42
CA TRP A 1102 -26.81 -6.99 -21.48
C TRP A 1102 -28.16 -6.74 -22.15
N LYS A 1103 -29.24 -6.90 -21.40
CA LYS A 1103 -30.58 -6.46 -21.76
C LYS A 1103 -31.11 -5.52 -20.69
N GLU A 1104 -31.82 -4.47 -21.10
CA GLU A 1104 -32.50 -3.56 -20.19
C GLU A 1104 -34.01 -3.68 -20.38
N VAL A 1105 -34.74 -3.84 -19.28
CA VAL A 1105 -36.18 -4.03 -19.26
C VAL A 1105 -36.82 -2.88 -18.47
N PRO A 1106 -37.73 -2.09 -19.08
CA PRO A 1106 -38.36 -0.98 -18.40
C PRO A 1106 -39.46 -1.47 -17.46
N MET A 1107 -39.61 -0.81 -16.31
CA MET A 1107 -40.69 -1.11 -15.36
C MET A 1107 -41.77 -0.02 -15.42
N ALA A 1108 -43.03 -0.45 -15.23
CA ALA A 1108 -44.14 0.47 -15.04
C ALA A 1108 -43.99 1.21 -13.71
N ARG A 1109 -44.31 2.50 -13.70
CA ARG A 1109 -44.25 3.36 -12.51
C ARG A 1109 -45.64 3.79 -12.10
N THR A 1110 -45.80 4.20 -10.85
CA THR A 1110 -47.07 4.65 -10.29
C THR A 1110 -47.63 5.82 -11.11
N ASN A 1111 -48.73 5.56 -11.82
CA ASN A 1111 -49.38 6.51 -12.75
C ASN A 1111 -48.51 7.00 -13.93
N LYS A 1112 -47.45 6.28 -14.34
CA LYS A 1112 -46.64 6.60 -15.53
C LYS A 1112 -46.41 5.32 -16.36
N ALA A 1113 -46.48 5.42 -17.69
CA ALA A 1113 -46.08 4.32 -18.57
C ALA A 1113 -44.61 3.92 -18.35
N PRO A 1114 -44.22 2.66 -18.67
CA PRO A 1114 -42.81 2.27 -18.76
C PRO A 1114 -42.04 3.19 -19.71
N LEU A 1115 -40.75 3.40 -19.44
CA LEU A 1115 -39.88 4.12 -20.38
C LEU A 1115 -39.65 3.27 -21.65
N PRO A 1116 -39.56 3.88 -22.86
CA PRO A 1116 -39.26 3.12 -24.06
C PRO A 1116 -37.84 2.54 -24.02
N VAL A 1117 -37.64 1.39 -24.66
CA VAL A 1117 -36.30 0.90 -25.04
C VAL A 1117 -35.88 1.64 -26.31
N VAL A 1118 -34.66 2.16 -26.30
CA VAL A 1118 -34.13 3.06 -27.33
C VAL A 1118 -32.84 2.46 -27.89
N VAL A 1119 -32.70 2.52 -29.21
CA VAL A 1119 -31.47 2.15 -29.91
C VAL A 1119 -30.56 3.38 -30.00
N TYR A 1120 -29.41 3.31 -29.35
CA TYR A 1120 -28.36 4.34 -29.44
C TYR A 1120 -27.31 3.91 -30.45
N GLU A 1121 -27.27 4.58 -31.61
CA GLU A 1121 -26.31 4.34 -32.70
C GLU A 1121 -25.06 5.20 -32.51
N ILE A 1122 -23.88 4.55 -32.45
CA ILE A 1122 -22.62 5.12 -31.96
C ILE A 1122 -21.60 5.12 -33.09
N TYR A 1123 -21.27 6.32 -33.57
CA TYR A 1123 -20.28 6.61 -34.60
C TYR A 1123 -18.94 6.92 -33.93
N MET A 1124 -17.98 6.01 -34.09
CA MET A 1124 -16.69 6.03 -33.41
C MET A 1124 -15.57 6.49 -34.37
N TYR A 1125 -15.09 7.72 -34.24
CA TYR A 1125 -14.10 8.31 -35.15
C TYR A 1125 -12.67 8.03 -34.65
N THR A 1126 -12.02 7.00 -35.20
CA THR A 1126 -10.61 6.72 -34.94
C THR A 1126 -9.75 7.64 -35.81
N GLY A 1127 -8.95 8.52 -35.19
CA GLY A 1127 -8.32 9.62 -35.90
C GLY A 1127 -7.12 9.25 -36.78
N ARG A 1128 -6.64 10.21 -37.57
CA ARG A 1128 -5.72 9.94 -38.69
C ARG A 1128 -4.22 9.89 -38.33
N LYS A 1129 -3.86 9.89 -37.04
CA LYS A 1129 -2.46 9.90 -36.57
C LYS A 1129 -1.74 8.55 -36.85
N PRO A 1130 -0.42 8.51 -37.10
CA PRO A 1130 0.30 7.24 -37.27
C PRO A 1130 0.20 6.40 -35.99
N GLY A 1131 -0.19 5.12 -36.13
CA GLY A 1131 -0.42 4.22 -34.99
C GLY A 1131 -1.69 4.52 -34.20
N ALA A 1132 -2.66 5.27 -34.74
CA ALA A 1132 -3.93 5.60 -34.07
C ALA A 1132 -4.91 4.42 -33.90
N GLU A 1133 -4.62 3.29 -34.54
CA GLU A 1133 -5.49 2.12 -34.59
C GLU A 1133 -5.33 1.24 -33.35
N THR A 1134 -6.38 0.50 -32.97
CA THR A 1134 -6.32 -0.44 -31.84
C THR A 1134 -6.99 -1.76 -32.16
N GLU A 1135 -6.44 -2.82 -31.57
CA GLU A 1135 -7.02 -4.18 -31.57
C GLU A 1135 -7.52 -4.57 -30.16
N ALA A 1136 -7.40 -3.67 -29.18
CA ALA A 1136 -7.87 -3.81 -27.80
C ALA A 1136 -9.40 -3.88 -27.70
N ASN A 1137 -9.93 -4.47 -26.61
CA ASN A 1137 -11.36 -4.48 -26.37
C ASN A 1137 -11.83 -3.11 -25.86
N VAL A 1138 -12.52 -2.36 -26.72
CA VAL A 1138 -13.13 -1.07 -26.39
C VAL A 1138 -14.46 -1.26 -25.66
N VAL A 1139 -14.67 -0.49 -24.59
CA VAL A 1139 -15.87 -0.49 -23.75
C VAL A 1139 -16.39 0.95 -23.61
N ILE A 1140 -17.70 1.13 -23.78
CA ILE A 1140 -18.39 2.43 -23.69
C ILE A 1140 -19.49 2.38 -22.62
N ASN A 1141 -19.80 3.53 -22.02
CA ASN A 1141 -20.96 3.72 -21.16
C ASN A 1141 -21.55 5.12 -21.40
N LEU A 1142 -22.80 5.16 -21.86
CA LEU A 1142 -23.57 6.38 -22.15
C LEU A 1142 -24.29 6.84 -20.87
N ILE A 1143 -24.18 8.11 -20.51
CA ILE A 1143 -24.76 8.66 -19.27
C ILE A 1143 -25.63 9.87 -19.60
N GLY A 1144 -26.92 9.79 -19.24
CA GLY A 1144 -27.94 10.78 -19.59
C GLY A 1144 -28.63 11.46 -18.41
N THR A 1145 -29.87 11.86 -18.63
CA THR A 1145 -30.77 12.41 -17.61
C THR A 1145 -31.46 11.35 -16.75
N ARG A 1146 -31.64 10.13 -17.27
CA ARG A 1146 -32.40 9.01 -16.68
C ARG A 1146 -31.50 7.80 -16.40
N GLY A 1147 -30.30 8.05 -15.88
CA GLY A 1147 -29.30 7.02 -15.58
C GLY A 1147 -28.29 6.78 -16.71
N ASP A 1148 -27.68 5.58 -16.68
CA ASP A 1148 -26.61 5.11 -17.56
C ASP A 1148 -27.05 3.95 -18.48
N SER A 1149 -26.28 3.68 -19.55
CA SER A 1149 -26.33 2.42 -20.29
C SER A 1149 -25.49 1.33 -19.65
N GLY A 1150 -24.52 1.66 -18.80
CA GLY A 1150 -23.57 0.71 -18.25
C GLY A 1150 -22.47 0.36 -19.25
N ASN A 1151 -21.52 -0.47 -18.81
CA ASN A 1151 -20.35 -0.82 -19.60
C ASN A 1151 -20.69 -1.84 -20.70
N ARG A 1152 -20.68 -1.38 -21.95
CA ARG A 1152 -21.03 -2.12 -23.17
C ARG A 1152 -19.81 -2.30 -24.06
N ARG A 1153 -19.57 -3.52 -24.55
CA ARG A 1153 -18.34 -3.87 -25.30
C ARG A 1153 -18.55 -3.67 -26.80
N LEU A 1154 -17.73 -2.84 -27.43
CA LEU A 1154 -17.85 -2.49 -28.85
C LEU A 1154 -17.14 -3.53 -29.74
N HIS A 1155 -17.70 -4.74 -29.77
CA HIS A 1155 -17.05 -5.91 -30.38
C HIS A 1155 -17.44 -6.17 -31.86
N LYS A 1156 -18.63 -5.77 -32.32
CA LYS A 1156 -19.14 -5.99 -33.69
C LYS A 1156 -19.58 -4.68 -34.34
N SER A 1157 -18.77 -4.17 -35.27
CA SER A 1157 -19.05 -2.97 -36.05
C SER A 1157 -19.98 -3.31 -37.22
N GLN A 1158 -20.97 -2.46 -37.47
CA GLN A 1158 -21.99 -2.67 -38.50
C GLN A 1158 -21.46 -2.38 -39.91
N ASN A 1159 -20.48 -1.48 -40.03
CA ASN A 1159 -19.97 -0.99 -41.32
C ASN A 1159 -18.55 -1.48 -41.67
N ASN A 1160 -17.77 -2.01 -40.72
CA ASN A 1160 -16.44 -2.57 -40.99
C ASN A 1160 -16.23 -3.94 -40.31
N THR A 1161 -15.64 -4.90 -41.03
CA THR A 1161 -15.26 -6.21 -40.47
C THR A 1161 -14.03 -6.16 -39.55
N VAL A 1162 -13.22 -5.12 -39.66
CA VAL A 1162 -12.04 -4.87 -38.82
C VAL A 1162 -12.17 -3.48 -38.24
N LYS A 1163 -12.29 -3.40 -36.91
CA LYS A 1163 -12.64 -2.19 -36.16
C LYS A 1163 -11.45 -1.25 -35.98
N PHE A 1164 -11.75 -0.01 -35.62
CA PHE A 1164 -10.84 1.00 -35.06
C PHE A 1164 -9.54 1.21 -35.84
N ARG A 1165 -9.59 1.10 -37.18
CA ARG A 1165 -8.43 1.39 -38.02
C ARG A 1165 -8.17 2.90 -38.10
N ARG A 1166 -6.93 3.26 -38.40
CA ARG A 1166 -6.45 4.64 -38.47
C ARG A 1166 -7.24 5.45 -39.51
N GLY A 1167 -8.03 6.43 -39.04
CA GLY A 1167 -8.88 7.27 -39.88
C GLY A 1167 -10.25 6.69 -40.22
N GLN A 1168 -10.62 5.55 -39.63
CA GLN A 1168 -11.90 4.86 -39.82
C GLN A 1168 -13.01 5.47 -38.94
N VAL A 1169 -14.26 5.29 -39.39
CA VAL A 1169 -15.46 5.50 -38.58
C VAL A 1169 -16.16 4.15 -38.44
N ASP A 1170 -16.31 3.67 -37.22
CA ASP A 1170 -17.05 2.45 -36.91
C ASP A 1170 -18.42 2.77 -36.33
N ILE A 1171 -19.44 2.00 -36.72
CA ILE A 1171 -20.82 2.18 -36.26
C ILE A 1171 -21.23 0.97 -35.42
N PHE A 1172 -21.78 1.23 -34.24
CA PHE A 1172 -22.32 0.23 -33.32
C PHE A 1172 -23.73 0.65 -32.88
N SER A 1173 -24.53 -0.30 -32.40
CA SER A 1173 -25.80 0.02 -31.72
C SER A 1173 -25.81 -0.59 -30.33
N ILE A 1174 -26.44 0.09 -29.37
CA ILE A 1174 -26.70 -0.39 -28.02
C ILE A 1174 -28.20 -0.21 -27.75
N GLU A 1175 -28.84 -1.25 -27.22
CA GLU A 1175 -30.20 -1.14 -26.67
C GLU A 1175 -30.12 -0.78 -25.18
N ALA A 1176 -30.86 0.26 -24.79
CA ALA A 1176 -31.00 0.67 -23.38
C ALA A 1176 -32.37 1.30 -23.15
N VAL A 1177 -32.88 1.26 -21.92
CA VAL A 1177 -34.10 2.00 -21.55
C VAL A 1177 -33.78 3.49 -21.52
N SER A 1178 -34.64 4.30 -22.16
CA SER A 1178 -34.46 5.75 -22.43
C SER A 1178 -33.65 6.47 -21.35
N LEU A 1179 -32.43 6.87 -21.71
CA LEU A 1179 -31.54 7.68 -20.89
C LEU A 1179 -31.96 9.16 -20.91
N GLY A 1180 -32.88 9.52 -21.80
CA GLY A 1180 -33.17 10.90 -22.17
C GLY A 1180 -31.92 11.63 -22.63
N LYS A 1181 -31.85 12.94 -22.40
CA LYS A 1181 -30.75 13.79 -22.89
C LYS A 1181 -29.39 13.30 -22.41
N LEU A 1182 -28.58 12.78 -23.33
CA LEU A 1182 -27.21 12.34 -23.05
C LEU A 1182 -26.35 13.53 -22.58
N LYS A 1183 -25.54 13.31 -21.54
CA LYS A 1183 -24.67 14.32 -20.92
C LYS A 1183 -23.18 13.99 -21.05
N LYS A 1184 -22.86 12.69 -20.91
CA LYS A 1184 -21.49 12.19 -20.74
C LYS A 1184 -21.36 10.83 -21.41
N VAL A 1185 -20.16 10.53 -21.90
CA VAL A 1185 -19.72 9.17 -22.26
C VAL A 1185 -18.47 8.85 -21.47
N LEU A 1186 -18.43 7.65 -20.87
CA LEU A 1186 -17.18 7.00 -20.50
C LEU A 1186 -16.77 6.06 -21.65
N ILE A 1187 -15.51 6.12 -22.04
CA ILE A 1187 -14.95 5.28 -23.11
C ILE A 1187 -13.55 4.82 -22.68
N SER A 1188 -13.29 3.52 -22.75
CA SER A 1188 -12.02 2.91 -22.35
C SER A 1188 -11.65 1.71 -23.22
N HIS A 1189 -10.45 1.18 -23.05
CA HIS A 1189 -10.06 -0.12 -23.62
C HIS A 1189 -9.13 -0.87 -22.66
N ASP A 1190 -9.12 -2.20 -22.77
CA ASP A 1190 -8.40 -3.13 -21.89
C ASP A 1190 -6.86 -3.17 -22.09
N GLY A 1191 -6.31 -2.30 -22.95
CA GLY A 1191 -4.87 -2.26 -23.23
C GLY A 1191 -4.30 -3.50 -23.93
N THR A 1192 -5.10 -4.42 -24.47
CA THR A 1192 -4.63 -5.65 -25.12
C THR A 1192 -4.20 -5.47 -26.59
N GLY A 1193 -3.39 -6.40 -27.11
CA GLY A 1193 -2.92 -6.42 -28.50
C GLY A 1193 -1.46 -5.95 -28.71
N PRO A 1194 -1.07 -5.63 -29.96
CA PRO A 1194 0.23 -5.05 -30.29
C PRO A 1194 0.17 -3.54 -30.63
N GLY A 1195 0.66 -2.69 -29.73
CA GLY A 1195 0.80 -1.24 -29.95
C GLY A 1195 -0.42 -0.41 -29.52
N ASN A 1196 -0.87 -0.64 -28.28
CA ASN A 1196 -2.27 -0.52 -27.86
C ASN A 1196 -2.75 0.91 -27.55
N GLY A 1197 -2.16 1.90 -28.22
CA GLY A 1197 -2.56 3.30 -28.15
C GLY A 1197 -3.64 3.59 -29.19
N TRP A 1198 -4.86 3.85 -28.74
CA TRP A 1198 -5.95 4.25 -29.61
C TRP A 1198 -6.06 5.77 -29.68
N PHE A 1199 -6.05 6.38 -30.87
CA PHE A 1199 -6.30 7.82 -30.98
C PHE A 1199 -7.76 8.10 -31.35
N LEU A 1200 -8.59 8.35 -30.35
CA LEU A 1200 -10.00 8.70 -30.52
C LEU A 1200 -10.15 10.19 -30.85
N GLU A 1201 -10.77 10.49 -32.00
CA GLU A 1201 -11.01 11.86 -32.47
C GLU A 1201 -12.33 12.41 -31.87
N SER A 1202 -13.42 11.66 -32.00
CA SER A 1202 -14.72 11.96 -31.36
C SER A 1202 -15.65 10.75 -31.38
N ILE A 1203 -16.72 10.83 -30.61
CA ILE A 1203 -17.88 9.93 -30.70
C ILE A 1203 -19.08 10.79 -31.09
N ILE A 1204 -19.92 10.32 -32.01
CA ILE A 1204 -21.28 10.86 -32.19
C ILE A 1204 -22.27 9.77 -31.80
N VAL A 1205 -23.26 10.11 -30.98
CA VAL A 1205 -24.34 9.19 -30.59
C VAL A 1205 -25.65 9.72 -31.13
N LYS A 1206 -26.40 8.87 -31.83
CA LYS A 1206 -27.72 9.16 -32.38
C LYS A 1206 -28.77 8.27 -31.72
N SER A 1207 -29.98 8.80 -31.51
CA SER A 1207 -31.13 8.03 -31.03
C SER A 1207 -32.43 8.69 -31.45
N GLU A 1208 -33.44 7.90 -31.76
CA GLU A 1208 -34.80 8.36 -32.01
C GLU A 1208 -35.69 7.98 -30.82
N GLU A 1209 -36.23 8.98 -30.12
CA GLU A 1209 -37.21 8.81 -29.04
C GLU A 1209 -38.52 9.54 -29.43
N GLU A 1210 -39.65 9.23 -28.77
CA GLU A 1210 -40.96 9.85 -29.09
C GLU A 1210 -40.94 11.40 -28.94
N ASP A 1211 -40.12 11.91 -28.02
CA ASP A 1211 -39.87 13.34 -27.80
C ASP A 1211 -38.99 14.00 -28.90
N GLY A 1212 -38.41 13.21 -29.82
CA GLY A 1212 -37.60 13.66 -30.95
C GLY A 1212 -36.28 12.89 -31.14
N SER A 1213 -35.64 13.08 -32.31
CA SER A 1213 -34.31 12.56 -32.61
C SER A 1213 -33.20 13.38 -31.94
N GLN A 1214 -32.28 12.74 -31.21
CA GLN A 1214 -31.09 13.36 -30.64
C GLN A 1214 -29.83 12.95 -31.43
N GLU A 1215 -28.94 13.91 -31.75
CA GLU A 1215 -27.58 13.65 -32.26
C GLU A 1215 -26.58 14.44 -31.42
N VAL A 1216 -25.67 13.73 -30.73
CA VAL A 1216 -24.78 14.32 -29.71
C VAL A 1216 -23.33 14.04 -30.04
N LEU A 1217 -22.54 15.11 -30.16
CA LEU A 1217 -21.09 15.05 -30.34
C LEU A 1217 -20.37 15.03 -28.98
N PHE A 1218 -19.47 14.07 -28.82
CA PHE A 1218 -18.54 13.93 -27.70
C PHE A 1218 -17.10 14.07 -28.23
N PRO A 1219 -16.52 15.28 -28.22
CA PRO A 1219 -15.18 15.51 -28.76
C PRO A 1219 -14.10 14.94 -27.83
N CYS A 1220 -13.19 14.11 -28.37
CA CYS A 1220 -12.08 13.53 -27.62
C CYS A 1220 -10.75 14.15 -28.03
N ASN A 1221 -10.32 13.90 -29.27
CA ASN A 1221 -9.05 14.36 -29.86
C ASN A 1221 -7.78 13.99 -29.05
N ARG A 1222 -7.82 12.87 -28.31
CA ARG A 1222 -6.75 12.41 -27.40
C ARG A 1222 -6.42 10.93 -27.58
N TRP A 1223 -5.21 10.55 -27.18
CA TRP A 1223 -4.84 9.13 -27.14
C TRP A 1223 -5.42 8.48 -25.89
N LEU A 1224 -5.99 7.29 -26.02
CA LEU A 1224 -6.20 6.33 -24.96
C LEU A 1224 -5.01 5.36 -25.07
N ASP A 1225 -3.99 5.55 -24.23
CA ASP A 1225 -2.68 4.91 -24.35
C ASP A 1225 -1.89 5.10 -23.05
N GLU A 1226 -1.30 4.05 -22.51
CA GLU A 1226 -0.39 4.13 -21.34
C GLU A 1226 0.92 4.88 -21.68
N TYR A 1227 1.30 4.91 -22.95
CA TYR A 1227 2.59 5.39 -23.46
C TYR A 1227 2.50 6.69 -24.27
N GLN A 1228 1.30 7.27 -24.44
CA GLN A 1228 1.07 8.55 -25.13
C GLN A 1228 0.09 9.48 -24.39
N ASP A 1229 0.07 10.75 -24.81
CA ASP A 1229 -0.76 11.83 -24.25
C ASP A 1229 -0.63 12.02 -22.74
N ASP A 1230 -1.53 11.46 -21.91
CA ASP A 1230 -1.46 11.50 -20.44
C ASP A 1230 -1.37 10.13 -19.74
N GLY A 1231 -1.15 9.05 -20.49
CA GLY A 1231 -0.94 7.72 -19.92
C GLY A 1231 -2.20 7.00 -19.42
N ARG A 1232 -3.39 7.48 -19.77
CA ARG A 1232 -4.67 6.82 -19.46
C ARG A 1232 -5.23 6.11 -20.69
N THR A 1233 -5.76 4.91 -20.50
CA THR A 1233 -6.52 4.12 -21.49
C THR A 1233 -8.03 4.43 -21.46
N GLU A 1234 -8.45 5.48 -20.75
CA GLU A 1234 -9.84 5.88 -20.54
C GLU A 1234 -10.07 7.39 -20.70
N ARG A 1235 -11.31 7.75 -21.05
CA ARG A 1235 -11.80 9.13 -21.15
C ARG A 1235 -13.21 9.27 -20.61
N GLU A 1236 -13.39 10.35 -19.87
CA GLU A 1236 -14.69 11.00 -19.66
C GLU A 1236 -14.84 12.10 -20.71
N LEU A 1237 -15.88 11.99 -21.53
CA LEU A 1237 -16.24 12.94 -22.57
C LEU A 1237 -17.60 13.56 -22.24
N PHE A 1238 -17.76 14.87 -22.45
CA PHE A 1238 -19.03 15.58 -22.22
C PHE A 1238 -19.68 15.96 -23.55
N ALA A 1239 -21.01 16.02 -23.55
CA ALA A 1239 -21.80 16.43 -24.71
C ALA A 1239 -21.50 17.89 -25.08
N GLU A 1240 -21.08 18.14 -26.32
CA GLU A 1240 -20.97 19.48 -26.86
C GLU A 1240 -22.38 20.01 -27.19
N HIS A 1241 -22.74 21.19 -26.65
CA HIS A 1241 -24.11 21.69 -26.71
C HIS A 1241 -24.58 21.97 -28.14
N GLU A 1242 -25.84 21.63 -28.43
CA GLU A 1242 -26.53 21.91 -29.69
C GLU A 1242 -26.45 23.41 -30.04
N VAL A 1243 -25.66 23.72 -31.07
CA VAL A 1243 -25.88 24.94 -31.87
C VAL A 1243 -26.93 24.57 -32.90
N SER A 1244 -28.20 24.85 -32.60
CA SER A 1244 -29.29 24.74 -33.56
C SER A 1244 -28.98 25.52 -34.83
N LEU A 1245 -29.05 24.84 -35.98
CA LEU A 1245 -28.80 25.39 -37.32
C LEU A 1245 -29.84 26.44 -37.76
#